data_AF-A0A2B7Y2D3-F1
#
_entry.id   AF-A0A2B7Y2D3-F1
#
_cell.length_a   1.000
_cell.length_b   1.000
_cell.length_c   1.000
_cell.angle_alpha   90.00
_cell.angle_beta   90.00
_cell.angle_gamma   90.00
#
_symmetry.space_group_name_H-M   'P 1'
#
loop_
_entity.id
_entity.type
_entity.pdbx_description
1 polymer ?
#
loop_
_entity_poly.entity_id
_entity_poly.type
_entity_poly.pdbx_seq_one_letter_code
_entity_poly.pdbx_strand_id
1 'polypeptide(L)'
;MAYPGGANSPGGYGDGHRLQDLPGNNGSQYNLPATDDASQSLLQQSQSPYSGPFDDPHNRGGSPVRPASRYSLTESYAAEAPASTGYHDPHMYQAQSDNAAAGFGVPGRVPSPYTRSETSSTEAWRERQAPQGNLRRYATRKVKLVQGSVLSVDYPVPSAIQNAVQAKYRNDLEGGSEEFTHMRYTAATCDPNDFTLHNGYNLRPAMYNRHTELLIAITYYNEDKMLTSRTMHGVMQNIRDIVNLKKSEFWNKGGPAWQKIVVCLVFDGIDPCDKDTLDILATVGVYQDGVMKRDVDGKETVAHIFEYTTQLSVTANQQLIRPLDDGPSTLPPVQMMFCLKQKNSKKINSHRWLFNAFGRILNPEICILLDAGTKPGSKSLLALWEAFYNDKDLGGSCGEIHAMLGKGWKNLLNPLVAAQNFEYKISNILDKPLESSFGYVSVLPGAFSAYRFRAIMGRPLEQYFHGDHTLSKQLGPKGIEGMNIFKKNMFLAEDRILCFELVAKAGSKWHLTYVKSSKGETDVPEGAPEFIGQRRRWLNGSFAASIYALMHFGRMYKSGHNIIRMFFFHIQMLYNTVTVFMSWFALASYWLTTSVIMDLVGNPKPDSNDRAFPFGNTATPIVNTILKYLYLAFLLLQFILALGNRPKGSKWTYIMSFSFFGVVQLYIIVLSMYLVVRAFSSGSDLAFVTDQGVGEFLKSFFGSSGPGIIIIALAATFGLYFVASFMYMDPWHMFTSFPQYLLIMSSFINILMVYAFSNWHDVSWGTKGADKADALPSVETKKDDDGKNAVIMEIDKPQADIDSQFEATVKRALTPFIAPIDDEKKTLDDSYKSFRTRLVASWLFSNGLLAVCITSESLSTFGFSSQATERTTRFFQALLWVTAGLSLIRFLGCCWFLGKSGIMCCFARR
;
A
#
# COMPACT_ATOMS: atom_id res chain seq x y z
N MET A 1 -57.60 13.84 -23.37
CA MET A 1 -58.37 14.44 -22.25
C MET A 1 -57.43 14.54 -21.06
N ALA A 2 -57.29 15.64 -20.32
CA ALA A 2 -57.68 17.03 -20.60
C ALA A 2 -56.77 17.99 -19.77
N TYR A 3 -56.55 19.22 -20.28
CA TYR A 3 -56.06 20.38 -19.51
C TYR A 3 -57.21 20.97 -18.66
N PRO A 4 -57.02 21.90 -17.67
CA PRO A 4 -56.00 22.97 -17.57
C PRO A 4 -55.32 23.14 -16.18
N GLY A 5 -54.44 24.12 -15.91
CA GLY A 5 -53.74 25.08 -16.79
C GLY A 5 -53.57 26.51 -16.22
N GLY A 6 -52.46 27.18 -16.56
CA GLY A 6 -52.13 28.60 -16.24
C GLY A 6 -51.53 28.84 -14.84
N ALA A 7 -50.73 29.88 -14.56
CA ALA A 7 -49.95 30.86 -15.36
C ALA A 7 -48.83 31.43 -14.43
N ASN A 8 -47.78 32.17 -14.82
CA ASN A 8 -47.48 33.03 -15.97
C ASN A 8 -45.94 33.12 -16.24
N SER A 9 -45.51 33.71 -17.37
CA SER A 9 -44.07 33.92 -17.76
C SER A 9 -43.69 35.44 -17.70
N PRO A 10 -42.61 36.04 -18.31
CA PRO A 10 -41.86 35.70 -19.55
C PRO A 10 -40.32 35.98 -19.65
N GLY A 11 -39.71 35.58 -20.79
CA GLY A 11 -38.36 35.95 -21.32
C GLY A 11 -37.27 34.86 -21.20
N GLY A 12 -36.53 34.39 -22.24
CA GLY A 12 -36.42 34.72 -23.69
C GLY A 12 -34.99 35.20 -24.06
N TYR A 13 -34.28 34.77 -25.12
CA TYR A 13 -34.53 33.90 -26.30
C TYR A 13 -33.66 32.60 -26.25
N GLY A 14 -33.14 31.85 -27.25
CA GLY A 14 -32.86 31.97 -28.71
C GLY A 14 -31.51 32.68 -28.99
N ASP A 15 -30.61 32.26 -29.88
CA ASP A 15 -30.53 31.17 -30.91
C ASP A 15 -29.11 30.52 -30.90
N GLY A 16 -28.67 29.53 -31.70
CA GLY A 16 -29.25 28.70 -32.77
C GLY A 16 -28.25 28.47 -33.93
N HIS A 17 -28.23 27.25 -34.52
CA HIS A 17 -27.43 26.84 -35.72
C HIS A 17 -25.88 26.75 -35.59
N ARG A 18 -25.13 26.05 -36.45
CA ARG A 18 -25.31 24.77 -37.23
C ARG A 18 -23.93 24.19 -37.58
N LEU A 19 -23.87 22.92 -37.98
CA LEU A 19 -22.72 22.32 -38.68
C LEU A 19 -22.61 22.87 -40.11
N GLN A 20 -21.39 22.99 -40.64
CA GLN A 20 -21.16 23.35 -42.04
C GLN A 20 -19.83 22.79 -42.57
N ASP A 21 -19.84 22.30 -43.81
CA ASP A 21 -18.75 21.58 -44.47
C ASP A 21 -17.68 22.51 -45.08
N LEU A 22 -16.53 21.93 -45.45
CA LEU A 22 -15.54 22.56 -46.33
C LEU A 22 -15.25 21.67 -47.56
N PRO A 23 -15.14 22.25 -48.77
CA PRO A 23 -15.04 21.50 -50.02
C PRO A 23 -13.58 21.25 -50.44
N GLY A 24 -13.41 20.46 -51.50
CA GLY A 24 -12.19 20.47 -52.31
C GLY A 24 -12.49 20.11 -53.76
N ASN A 25 -11.71 20.66 -54.71
CA ASN A 25 -11.51 20.06 -56.03
C ASN A 25 -10.29 20.67 -56.75
N ASN A 26 -9.64 19.86 -57.61
CA ASN A 26 -8.65 20.20 -58.65
C ASN A 26 -7.40 21.05 -58.31
N GLY A 27 -6.23 20.85 -58.93
CA GLY A 27 -5.84 19.81 -59.91
C GLY A 27 -4.87 20.35 -60.97
N SER A 28 -3.68 19.77 -61.09
CA SER A 28 -2.70 20.02 -62.18
C SER A 28 -1.65 18.87 -62.23
N GLN A 29 -0.86 18.80 -63.31
CA GLN A 29 -0.39 17.52 -63.88
C GLN A 29 1.06 17.59 -64.39
N TYR A 30 1.73 16.43 -64.52
CA TYR A 30 3.08 16.20 -65.11
C TYR A 30 4.28 16.75 -64.28
N ASN A 31 5.52 16.24 -64.39
CA ASN A 31 6.08 15.19 -65.28
C ASN A 31 7.26 14.41 -64.63
N LEU A 32 7.63 13.27 -65.21
CA LEU A 32 8.92 12.54 -65.01
C LEU A 32 9.82 12.76 -66.26
N PRO A 33 11.17 12.71 -66.15
CA PRO A 33 11.91 11.44 -66.26
C PRO A 33 13.17 11.38 -65.34
N ALA A 34 14.23 10.64 -65.73
CA ALA A 34 15.26 10.11 -64.82
C ALA A 34 16.72 10.19 -65.34
N THR A 35 17.64 9.68 -64.49
CA THR A 35 18.96 9.05 -64.77
C THR A 35 20.24 9.89 -65.02
N ASP A 36 21.32 9.35 -64.41
CA ASP A 36 22.76 9.32 -64.77
C ASP A 36 23.77 10.43 -64.36
N ASP A 37 24.54 10.09 -63.31
CA ASP A 37 26.03 9.96 -63.24
C ASP A 37 27.01 11.04 -63.73
N ALA A 38 27.69 11.69 -62.76
CA ALA A 38 29.16 11.73 -62.56
C ALA A 38 29.47 12.36 -61.17
N SER A 39 30.56 12.08 -60.43
CA SER A 39 31.86 11.49 -60.80
C SER A 39 32.54 10.68 -59.67
N GLN A 40 33.51 9.85 -60.03
CA GLN A 40 34.57 9.32 -59.12
C GLN A 40 35.61 10.44 -58.82
N SER A 41 36.70 10.32 -58.05
CA SER A 41 37.42 9.25 -57.31
C SER A 41 38.27 9.95 -56.21
N LEU A 42 38.68 9.39 -55.05
CA LEU A 42 39.75 8.38 -54.87
C LEU A 42 39.79 7.88 -53.39
N LEU A 43 39.98 6.56 -53.21
CA LEU A 43 40.79 5.79 -52.22
C LEU A 43 41.13 6.39 -50.82
N GLN A 44 41.22 5.64 -49.70
CA GLN A 44 41.46 4.20 -49.45
C GLN A 44 40.94 3.85 -48.01
N GLN A 45 40.19 2.77 -47.72
CA GLN A 45 40.61 1.39 -47.34
C GLN A 45 41.78 1.28 -46.31
N SER A 46 41.79 0.37 -45.30
CA SER A 46 40.84 -0.70 -44.90
C SER A 46 41.14 -1.33 -43.50
N GLN A 47 40.09 -1.85 -42.83
CA GLN A 47 39.96 -3.03 -41.92
C GLN A 47 41.05 -3.49 -40.90
N SER A 48 40.58 -4.02 -39.76
CA SER A 48 41.27 -4.74 -38.66
C SER A 48 41.71 -6.20 -39.05
N PRO A 49 42.36 -7.08 -38.21
CA PRO A 49 42.31 -7.21 -36.73
C PRO A 49 43.64 -7.65 -36.00
N TYR A 50 43.51 -8.04 -34.71
CA TYR A 50 44.33 -8.92 -33.82
C TYR A 50 45.63 -9.57 -34.40
N SER A 51 46.75 -9.80 -33.67
CA SER A 51 47.12 -9.66 -32.24
C SER A 51 48.59 -10.07 -31.99
N GLY A 52 49.23 -9.68 -30.86
CA GLY A 52 50.40 -10.42 -30.32
C GLY A 52 51.39 -9.61 -29.44
N PRO A 53 52.25 -10.25 -28.59
CA PRO A 53 52.94 -9.55 -27.48
C PRO A 53 54.48 -9.79 -27.32
N PHE A 54 55.04 -9.07 -26.32
CA PHE A 54 56.36 -9.21 -25.63
C PHE A 54 57.63 -8.45 -26.12
N ASP A 55 58.37 -7.98 -25.11
CA ASP A 55 59.81 -7.64 -24.95
C ASP A 55 60.50 -6.52 -25.77
N ASP A 56 60.58 -5.30 -25.17
CA ASP A 56 61.72 -4.70 -24.40
C ASP A 56 63.19 -5.03 -24.82
N PRO A 57 64.28 -4.36 -24.33
CA PRO A 57 64.42 -3.13 -23.53
C PRO A 57 65.44 -2.07 -24.07
N HIS A 58 65.74 -1.04 -23.25
CA HIS A 58 66.79 0.02 -23.33
C HIS A 58 66.33 1.35 -23.98
N ASN A 59 66.78 2.55 -23.54
CA ASN A 59 67.89 2.89 -22.61
C ASN A 59 67.51 4.04 -21.62
N ARG A 60 68.44 4.41 -20.72
CA ARG A 60 68.19 5.22 -19.49
C ARG A 60 68.50 6.73 -19.61
N GLY A 61 67.80 7.52 -18.77
CA GLY A 61 68.25 8.81 -18.22
C GLY A 61 67.66 10.05 -18.91
N GLY A 62 67.32 11.13 -18.20
CA GLY A 62 67.27 11.35 -16.75
C GLY A 62 66.84 12.80 -16.42
N SER A 63 66.03 13.01 -15.38
CA SER A 63 65.33 14.29 -15.13
C SER A 63 65.59 14.87 -13.73
N PRO A 64 65.72 16.22 -13.59
CA PRO A 64 65.82 16.90 -12.30
C PRO A 64 64.46 17.00 -11.57
N VAL A 65 64.49 17.39 -10.29
CA VAL A 65 63.38 17.24 -9.34
C VAL A 65 62.56 18.53 -9.12
N ARG A 66 61.23 18.37 -9.15
CA ARG A 66 60.12 19.09 -8.47
C ARG A 66 60.39 20.44 -7.76
N PRO A 67 59.41 21.37 -7.84
CA PRO A 67 58.49 21.50 -6.69
C PRO A 67 57.15 20.75 -6.85
N ALA A 68 56.32 20.71 -5.80
CA ALA A 68 55.10 19.92 -5.75
C ALA A 68 53.88 20.69 -5.23
N SER A 69 52.70 20.30 -5.70
CA SER A 69 51.40 20.60 -5.09
C SER A 69 50.60 19.30 -4.89
N ARG A 70 49.66 19.31 -3.93
CA ARG A 70 48.80 18.19 -3.54
C ARG A 70 47.36 18.47 -4.04
N TYR A 71 46.46 17.53 -4.32
CA TYR A 71 46.38 16.10 -3.98
C TYR A 71 45.91 15.25 -5.19
N SER A 72 46.06 13.92 -5.09
CA SER A 72 45.38 12.91 -5.93
C SER A 72 44.89 11.76 -5.04
N LEU A 73 43.91 10.98 -5.49
CA LEU A 73 43.20 9.95 -4.71
C LEU A 73 43.42 8.53 -5.24
N THR A 74 44.39 7.81 -4.66
CA THR A 74 44.60 6.34 -4.66
C THR A 74 45.49 5.97 -3.45
N GLU A 75 45.48 4.77 -2.85
CA GLU A 75 44.50 3.67 -2.78
C GLU A 75 44.76 2.86 -1.47
N SER A 76 43.73 2.42 -0.74
CA SER A 76 43.14 1.05 -0.70
C SER A 76 43.99 -0.07 -0.05
N TYR A 77 43.41 -0.70 0.99
CA TYR A 77 43.76 -1.97 1.66
C TYR A 77 45.00 -2.08 2.60
N ALA A 78 44.70 -2.54 3.84
CA ALA A 78 45.36 -3.64 4.61
C ALA A 78 46.91 -3.63 4.83
N ALA A 79 47.44 -3.92 6.02
CA ALA A 79 46.88 -4.31 7.32
C ALA A 79 47.88 -4.04 8.48
N GLU A 80 47.69 -4.74 9.60
CA GLU A 80 48.63 -4.97 10.72
C GLU A 80 48.84 -3.86 11.77
N ALA A 81 48.77 -4.30 13.03
CA ALA A 81 49.38 -3.70 14.20
C ALA A 81 50.25 -4.77 14.87
N PRO A 82 51.28 -4.41 15.65
CA PRO A 82 51.14 -4.70 17.08
C PRO A 82 51.74 -3.68 18.05
N ALA A 83 51.06 -3.64 19.22
CA ALA A 83 51.46 -3.26 20.57
C ALA A 83 52.89 -2.74 20.88
N SER A 84 52.95 -1.68 21.71
CA SER A 84 53.79 -1.66 22.91
C SER A 84 53.23 -0.80 24.06
N THR A 85 53.45 -1.29 25.26
CA THR A 85 53.39 -0.69 26.62
C THR A 85 54.12 0.67 26.75
N GLY A 86 53.92 1.53 27.76
CA GLY A 86 53.15 1.48 29.02
C GLY A 86 53.88 2.26 30.16
N TYR A 87 53.29 2.38 31.37
CA TYR A 87 53.89 2.92 32.63
C TYR A 87 54.11 4.47 32.68
N HIS A 88 53.46 5.25 33.59
CA HIS A 88 53.67 5.50 35.06
C HIS A 88 54.58 6.75 35.34
N ASP A 89 54.43 7.60 36.38
CA ASP A 89 53.41 7.72 37.45
C ASP A 89 53.22 9.21 37.97
N PRO A 90 53.06 9.62 39.26
CA PRO A 90 51.76 10.03 39.83
C PRO A 90 51.74 11.42 40.58
N HIS A 91 50.83 11.53 41.58
CA HIS A 91 50.57 12.60 42.57
C HIS A 91 49.54 13.67 42.16
N MET A 92 48.66 14.18 43.04
CA MET A 92 48.57 14.07 44.52
C MET A 92 47.10 13.95 45.00
N TYR A 93 46.89 13.34 46.18
CA TYR A 93 45.58 13.13 46.84
C TYR A 93 45.42 13.99 48.11
N GLN A 94 44.25 14.61 48.32
CA GLN A 94 43.53 14.81 49.61
C GLN A 94 42.27 15.67 49.38
N ALA A 95 41.19 15.59 50.17
CA ALA A 95 40.90 14.75 51.34
C ALA A 95 39.46 14.18 51.28
N GLN A 96 39.07 13.43 52.32
CA GLN A 96 37.97 12.47 52.31
C GLN A 96 37.01 12.70 53.49
N SER A 97 35.71 12.45 53.28
CA SER A 97 34.75 12.18 54.35
C SER A 97 33.79 11.06 53.91
N ASP A 98 33.80 9.95 54.64
CA ASP A 98 33.17 8.71 54.20
C ASP A 98 31.66 8.66 54.45
N ASN A 99 30.96 7.93 53.60
CA ASN A 99 29.82 7.13 54.05
C ASN A 99 29.73 5.85 53.20
N ALA A 100 29.71 4.69 53.86
CA ALA A 100 30.06 3.42 53.22
C ALA A 100 28.85 2.57 52.82
N ALA A 101 28.73 2.23 51.54
CA ALA A 101 27.79 1.21 51.02
C ALA A 101 28.23 0.64 49.66
N ALA A 102 29.52 0.28 49.50
CA ALA A 102 30.01 -0.40 48.31
C ALA A 102 29.75 -1.92 48.39
N GLY A 103 29.06 -2.51 47.40
CA GLY A 103 28.81 -3.95 47.38
C GLY A 103 27.99 -4.43 46.17
N PHE A 104 28.67 -5.09 45.23
CA PHE A 104 28.22 -5.69 43.96
C PHE A 104 28.28 -4.80 42.71
N GLY A 105 29.36 -4.97 41.94
CA GLY A 105 29.54 -4.35 40.62
C GLY A 105 29.17 -5.26 39.45
N VAL A 106 28.79 -4.65 38.33
CA VAL A 106 28.70 -5.30 37.01
C VAL A 106 29.38 -4.37 36.00
N PRO A 107 30.58 -4.71 35.47
CA PRO A 107 31.24 -3.88 34.47
C PRO A 107 30.67 -4.12 33.06
N GLY A 108 30.73 -3.09 32.22
CA GLY A 108 30.58 -3.22 30.76
C GLY A 108 29.16 -3.47 30.24
N ARG A 109 28.41 -2.39 29.98
CA ARG A 109 27.26 -2.44 29.06
C ARG A 109 27.55 -1.59 27.83
N VAL A 110 27.83 -2.26 26.71
CA VAL A 110 27.95 -1.60 25.40
C VAL A 110 26.62 -0.90 25.08
N PRO A 111 26.61 0.36 24.61
CA PRO A 111 25.38 1.03 24.20
C PRO A 111 24.64 0.24 23.12
N SER A 112 23.33 0.06 23.27
CA SER A 112 22.49 -0.52 22.23
C SER A 112 22.50 0.36 20.98
N PRO A 113 22.57 -0.19 19.76
CA PRO A 113 22.42 0.58 18.52
C PRO A 113 21.03 1.24 18.35
N TYR A 114 20.07 0.90 19.20
CA TYR A 114 18.65 1.25 19.04
C TYR A 114 18.19 2.36 19.99
N THR A 115 18.83 3.53 19.88
CA THR A 115 18.37 4.78 20.54
C THR A 115 18.14 5.86 19.48
N ARG A 116 17.09 5.72 18.66
CA ARG A 116 16.60 6.83 17.83
C ARG A 116 16.00 7.90 18.76
N SER A 117 16.67 9.04 18.89
CA SER A 117 16.18 10.21 19.60
C SER A 117 15.04 10.87 18.83
N GLU A 118 13.89 11.06 19.47
CA GLU A 118 12.73 11.76 18.87
C GLU A 118 12.84 13.29 18.99
N THR A 119 14.00 13.80 19.42
CA THR A 119 14.31 15.23 19.59
C THR A 119 15.08 15.85 18.42
N SER A 120 15.53 15.09 17.41
CA SER A 120 16.41 15.61 16.36
C SER A 120 15.71 16.14 15.09
N SER A 121 14.38 16.08 14.99
CA SER A 121 13.67 16.40 13.74
C SER A 121 13.82 17.87 13.32
N THR A 122 13.52 18.81 14.21
CA THR A 122 13.55 20.26 13.93
C THR A 122 14.97 20.80 13.80
N GLU A 123 15.94 20.21 14.47
CA GLU A 123 17.35 20.60 14.40
C GLU A 123 17.97 20.17 13.07
N ALA A 124 17.83 18.89 12.67
CA ALA A 124 18.28 18.40 11.37
C ALA A 124 17.55 19.07 10.18
N TRP A 125 16.27 19.44 10.34
CA TRP A 125 15.56 20.24 9.35
C TRP A 125 16.06 21.69 9.25
N ARG A 126 16.52 22.27 10.37
CA ARG A 126 17.14 23.59 10.37
C ARG A 126 18.55 23.56 9.77
N GLU A 127 19.33 22.50 10.01
CA GLU A 127 20.64 22.29 9.34
C GLU A 127 20.48 22.19 7.81
N ARG A 128 19.46 21.47 7.33
CA ARG A 128 19.12 21.31 5.90
C ARG A 128 18.57 22.57 5.22
N GLN A 129 18.12 23.56 5.98
CA GLN A 129 17.54 24.80 5.42
C GLN A 129 18.31 26.06 5.86
N ALA A 130 19.35 25.91 6.68
CA ALA A 130 20.32 26.95 6.90
C ALA A 130 21.16 27.14 5.63
N PRO A 131 21.29 28.37 5.09
CA PRO A 131 22.35 28.63 4.12
C PRO A 131 23.67 28.38 4.85
N GLN A 132 24.48 27.43 4.36
CA GLN A 132 25.68 27.01 5.09
C GLN A 132 26.67 28.18 5.18
N GLY A 133 26.69 28.81 6.37
CA GLY A 133 27.74 29.68 6.87
C GLY A 133 27.60 31.20 6.71
N ASN A 134 28.51 31.90 7.40
CA ASN A 134 28.85 33.33 7.62
C ASN A 134 28.39 34.46 6.62
N LEU A 135 29.09 35.60 6.65
CA LEU A 135 28.55 36.94 6.42
C LEU A 135 28.93 37.62 5.10
N ARG A 136 29.33 36.88 4.06
CA ARG A 136 29.45 37.49 2.73
C ARG A 136 28.08 37.90 2.21
N ARG A 137 27.97 39.19 1.85
CA ARG A 137 26.93 39.61 0.91
C ARG A 137 27.11 38.87 -0.40
N TYR A 138 25.96 38.66 -1.02
CA TYR A 138 25.68 37.61 -1.98
C TYR A 138 24.69 38.27 -2.99
N ALA A 139 24.73 37.91 -4.27
CA ALA A 139 23.94 38.52 -5.33
C ALA A 139 22.44 38.23 -5.15
N THR A 140 21.60 39.27 -5.09
CA THR A 140 20.15 39.08 -4.93
C THR A 140 19.44 38.95 -6.28
N ARG A 141 19.01 37.72 -6.66
CA ARG A 141 18.17 37.54 -7.86
C ARG A 141 16.76 38.08 -7.57
N LYS A 142 16.30 39.03 -8.39
CA LYS A 142 14.89 39.47 -8.44
C LYS A 142 14.04 38.37 -9.10
N VAL A 143 13.26 37.64 -8.31
CA VAL A 143 12.31 36.62 -8.78
C VAL A 143 10.89 37.20 -8.77
N LYS A 144 10.19 37.17 -9.91
CA LYS A 144 8.80 37.64 -10.03
C LYS A 144 7.81 36.55 -9.60
N LEU A 145 6.79 36.89 -8.81
CA LEU A 145 5.73 35.95 -8.47
C LEU A 145 4.82 35.67 -9.68
N VAL A 146 4.48 34.40 -9.91
CA VAL A 146 3.49 33.98 -10.91
C VAL A 146 2.12 34.50 -10.47
N GLN A 147 1.45 35.22 -11.38
CA GLN A 147 0.21 35.96 -11.11
C GLN A 147 0.26 36.82 -9.82
N GLY A 148 1.45 37.33 -9.48
CA GLY A 148 1.65 38.21 -8.31
C GLY A 148 1.44 37.55 -6.93
N SER A 149 1.30 36.23 -6.84
CA SER A 149 1.00 35.54 -5.57
C SER A 149 1.59 34.13 -5.42
N VAL A 150 2.01 33.46 -6.49
CA VAL A 150 2.60 32.12 -6.44
C VAL A 150 4.11 32.18 -6.62
N LEU A 151 4.86 31.66 -5.64
CA LEU A 151 6.31 31.51 -5.75
C LEU A 151 6.62 30.21 -6.49
N SER A 152 7.18 30.35 -7.69
CA SER A 152 7.65 29.27 -8.55
C SER A 152 9.01 29.66 -9.14
N VAL A 153 10.02 28.82 -8.97
CA VAL A 153 11.43 29.14 -9.28
C VAL A 153 12.14 27.92 -9.86
N ASP A 154 12.87 28.11 -10.95
CA ASP A 154 13.72 27.08 -11.55
C ASP A 154 15.17 27.25 -11.06
N TYR A 155 15.66 26.26 -10.31
CA TYR A 155 17.01 26.21 -9.73
C TYR A 155 17.89 25.23 -10.51
N PRO A 156 19.12 25.59 -10.90
CA PRO A 156 20.00 24.69 -11.65
C PRO A 156 20.36 23.45 -10.82
N VAL A 157 20.41 22.28 -11.46
CA VAL A 157 20.84 21.04 -10.77
C VAL A 157 22.37 20.92 -10.71
N PRO A 158 22.93 20.27 -9.67
CA PRO A 158 24.37 20.03 -9.58
C PRO A 158 24.94 19.41 -10.86
N SER A 159 26.10 19.91 -11.31
CA SER A 159 26.69 19.53 -12.60
C SER A 159 26.94 18.02 -12.73
N ALA A 160 27.18 17.30 -11.63
CA ALA A 160 27.30 15.84 -11.62
C ALA A 160 26.01 15.12 -12.06
N ILE A 161 24.84 15.67 -11.73
CA ILE A 161 23.53 15.16 -12.13
C ILE A 161 23.25 15.56 -13.59
N GLN A 162 23.48 16.83 -13.94
CA GLN A 162 23.32 17.35 -15.30
C GLN A 162 24.23 16.62 -16.32
N ASN A 163 25.43 16.21 -15.91
CA ASN A 163 26.40 15.47 -16.73
C ASN A 163 26.08 13.96 -16.81
N ALA A 164 25.19 13.44 -15.97
CA ALA A 164 24.80 12.03 -15.96
C ALA A 164 23.47 11.76 -16.71
N VAL A 165 22.79 12.80 -17.20
CA VAL A 165 21.75 12.72 -18.23
C VAL A 165 22.44 12.54 -19.60
N GLN A 166 21.87 11.71 -20.49
CA GLN A 166 22.46 11.48 -21.80
C GLN A 166 22.53 12.76 -22.64
N ALA A 167 23.65 12.95 -23.36
CA ALA A 167 23.91 14.17 -24.14
C ALA A 167 22.79 14.53 -25.13
N LYS A 168 22.10 13.53 -25.70
CA LYS A 168 20.96 13.73 -26.63
C LYS A 168 19.72 14.38 -26.02
N TYR A 169 19.55 14.34 -24.70
CA TYR A 169 18.47 15.04 -23.98
C TYR A 169 18.97 16.34 -23.34
N ARG A 170 20.23 16.35 -22.88
CA ARG A 170 20.89 17.54 -22.33
C ARG A 170 21.10 18.65 -23.37
N ASN A 171 21.45 18.27 -24.61
CA ASN A 171 21.84 19.19 -25.68
C ASN A 171 20.66 19.52 -26.62
N ASP A 172 19.45 19.07 -26.32
CA ASP A 172 18.20 19.41 -27.03
C ASP A 172 17.74 20.84 -26.66
N LEU A 173 18.63 21.80 -26.94
CA LEU A 173 18.45 23.22 -26.65
C LEU A 173 17.50 23.89 -27.66
N GLU A 174 17.31 23.29 -28.84
CA GLU A 174 16.33 23.75 -29.83
C GLU A 174 14.88 23.58 -29.33
N GLY A 175 14.63 22.58 -28.48
CA GLY A 175 13.34 22.39 -27.79
C GLY A 175 13.07 23.33 -26.61
N GLY A 176 14.07 24.12 -26.16
CA GLY A 176 13.92 25.10 -25.08
C GLY A 176 13.56 24.55 -23.69
N SER A 177 13.67 23.24 -23.45
CA SER A 177 13.23 22.61 -22.20
C SER A 177 14.30 22.61 -21.12
N GLU A 178 14.10 23.38 -20.04
CA GLU A 178 14.97 23.38 -18.86
C GLU A 178 14.84 22.10 -17.97
N GLU A 179 14.03 21.11 -18.37
CA GLU A 179 13.63 20.00 -17.49
C GLU A 179 14.76 19.05 -17.04
N PHE A 180 15.85 19.02 -17.80
CA PHE A 180 17.08 18.26 -17.54
C PHE A 180 18.20 19.08 -16.89
N THR A 181 18.00 20.40 -16.75
CA THR A 181 19.04 21.34 -16.31
C THR A 181 18.64 22.11 -15.04
N HIS A 182 17.35 22.32 -14.81
CA HIS A 182 16.80 22.99 -13.65
C HIS A 182 15.70 22.15 -12.97
N MET A 183 15.78 22.04 -11.65
CA MET A 183 14.69 21.57 -10.82
C MET A 183 13.77 22.75 -10.51
N ARG A 184 12.48 22.63 -10.86
CA ARG A 184 11.48 23.65 -10.53
C ARG A 184 10.99 23.43 -9.10
N TYR A 185 10.98 24.46 -8.28
CA TYR A 185 10.35 24.48 -6.96
C TYR A 185 9.13 25.40 -6.99
N THR A 186 8.04 25.00 -6.34
CA THR A 186 6.83 25.82 -6.17
C THR A 186 6.30 25.68 -4.74
N ALA A 187 6.09 26.82 -4.06
CA ALA A 187 5.47 26.86 -2.74
C ALA A 187 3.95 26.95 -2.88
N ALA A 188 3.22 25.92 -2.45
CA ALA A 188 1.76 25.94 -2.47
C ALA A 188 1.19 26.43 -1.14
N THR A 189 0.72 27.67 -1.12
CA THR A 189 0.13 28.37 0.03
C THR A 189 -1.42 28.28 0.04
N CYS A 190 -1.97 27.17 -0.46
CA CYS A 190 -3.40 26.96 -0.68
C CYS A 190 -3.85 25.52 -0.36
N ASP A 191 -5.17 25.27 -0.36
CA ASP A 191 -5.72 23.92 -0.28
C ASP A 191 -5.44 23.13 -1.57
N PRO A 192 -5.27 21.79 -1.52
CA PRO A 192 -5.34 20.92 -2.70
C PRO A 192 -6.50 21.19 -3.66
N ASN A 193 -7.65 21.66 -3.16
CA ASN A 193 -8.81 22.00 -4.00
C ASN A 193 -8.60 23.30 -4.82
N ASP A 194 -7.75 24.20 -4.33
CA ASP A 194 -7.52 25.55 -4.86
C ASP A 194 -6.26 25.64 -5.75
N PHE A 195 -5.39 24.63 -5.71
CA PHE A 195 -4.22 24.51 -6.58
C PHE A 195 -4.66 24.33 -8.06
N THR A 196 -4.83 25.46 -8.74
CA THR A 196 -5.42 25.55 -10.08
C THR A 196 -4.75 26.64 -10.93
N LEU A 197 -4.88 26.51 -12.25
CA LEU A 197 -4.39 27.49 -13.23
C LEU A 197 -4.95 28.91 -13.01
N HIS A 198 -6.18 29.01 -12.48
CA HIS A 198 -6.82 30.29 -12.15
C HIS A 198 -6.16 30.99 -10.95
N ASN A 199 -5.61 30.22 -10.02
CA ASN A 199 -4.90 30.71 -8.83
C ASN A 199 -3.38 30.72 -9.04
N GLY A 200 -2.90 30.76 -10.30
CA GLY A 200 -1.47 30.85 -10.65
C GLY A 200 -0.68 29.54 -10.58
N TYR A 201 -1.28 28.43 -10.17
CA TYR A 201 -0.58 27.15 -10.04
C TYR A 201 -0.64 26.34 -11.35
N ASN A 202 0.53 26.00 -11.90
CA ASN A 202 0.68 25.17 -13.10
C ASN A 202 1.86 24.20 -12.95
N LEU A 203 1.82 23.06 -13.63
CA LEU A 203 2.80 21.98 -13.59
C LEU A 203 3.59 21.89 -14.90
N ARG A 204 4.87 21.55 -14.82
CA ARG A 204 5.82 21.54 -15.95
C ARG A 204 5.36 20.68 -17.15
N PRO A 205 4.77 19.47 -16.99
CA PRO A 205 4.25 18.71 -18.14
C PRO A 205 3.10 19.42 -18.86
N ALA A 206 2.21 20.10 -18.13
CA ALA A 206 1.12 20.88 -18.71
C ALA A 206 1.63 22.19 -19.36
N MET A 207 2.66 22.82 -18.79
CA MET A 207 3.35 23.97 -19.41
C MET A 207 4.00 23.60 -20.76
N TYR A 208 4.51 22.38 -20.89
CA TYR A 208 5.00 21.83 -22.17
C TYR A 208 3.90 21.21 -23.06
N ASN A 209 2.63 21.43 -22.74
CA ASN A 209 1.47 20.93 -23.49
C ASN A 209 1.47 19.40 -23.71
N ARG A 210 2.02 18.63 -22.77
CA ARG A 210 2.14 17.15 -22.85
C ARG A 210 0.88 16.46 -22.33
N HIS A 211 0.29 15.60 -23.15
CA HIS A 211 -0.80 14.73 -22.72
C HIS A 211 -0.30 13.65 -21.75
N THR A 212 -0.78 13.65 -20.51
CA THR A 212 -0.47 12.60 -19.53
C THR A 212 -1.38 11.39 -19.77
N GLU A 213 -0.83 10.24 -20.16
CA GLU A 213 -1.57 8.97 -20.22
C GLU A 213 -1.58 8.30 -18.84
N LEU A 214 -0.40 8.23 -18.20
CA LEU A 214 -0.18 7.60 -16.90
C LEU A 214 0.34 8.62 -15.88
N LEU A 215 -0.45 8.83 -14.81
CA LEU A 215 0.01 9.48 -13.59
C LEU A 215 0.27 8.40 -12.52
N ILE A 216 1.54 8.09 -12.25
CA ILE A 216 1.97 7.05 -11.31
C ILE A 216 2.26 7.71 -9.96
N ALA A 217 1.32 7.61 -9.02
CA ALA A 217 1.49 8.12 -7.67
C ALA A 217 2.23 7.13 -6.77
N ILE A 218 3.18 7.63 -5.99
CA ILE A 218 3.87 6.92 -4.92
C ILE A 218 3.57 7.66 -3.61
N THR A 219 2.71 7.09 -2.77
CA THR A 219 2.39 7.62 -1.44
C THR A 219 3.42 7.16 -0.41
N TYR A 220 3.94 8.13 0.35
CA TYR A 220 4.95 7.93 1.38
C TYR A 220 4.43 8.49 2.73
N TYR A 221 4.70 7.77 3.81
CA TYR A 221 4.31 8.12 5.18
C TYR A 221 5.50 8.21 6.12
N ASN A 222 6.31 7.15 6.21
CA ASN A 222 7.46 7.05 7.12
C ASN A 222 8.46 5.94 6.73
N GLU A 223 8.44 5.51 5.47
CA GLU A 223 9.25 4.40 4.96
C GLU A 223 10.74 4.75 4.94
N ASP A 224 11.61 3.75 4.99
CA ASP A 224 13.06 4.00 4.89
C ASP A 224 13.54 4.18 3.44
N LYS A 225 14.78 4.64 3.32
CA LYS A 225 15.50 4.86 2.05
C LYS A 225 15.66 3.60 1.18
N MET A 226 15.64 2.41 1.77
CA MET A 226 15.73 1.12 1.06
C MET A 226 14.37 0.76 0.45
N LEU A 227 13.29 0.93 1.22
CA LEU A 227 11.90 0.76 0.80
C LEU A 227 11.55 1.73 -0.35
N THR A 228 11.89 3.01 -0.18
CA THR A 228 11.59 4.06 -1.17
C THR A 228 12.37 3.85 -2.48
N SER A 229 13.68 3.59 -2.42
CA SER A 229 14.47 3.22 -3.60
C SER A 229 13.97 1.96 -4.30
N ARG A 230 13.49 0.95 -3.55
CA ARG A 230 12.93 -0.28 -4.13
C ARG A 230 11.69 0.02 -4.99
N THR A 231 10.77 0.86 -4.50
CA THR A 231 9.58 1.30 -5.24
C THR A 231 9.97 2.15 -6.45
N MET A 232 10.76 3.22 -6.25
CA MET A 232 11.16 4.15 -7.31
C MET A 232 11.92 3.44 -8.44
N HIS A 233 12.88 2.57 -8.11
CA HIS A 233 13.62 1.79 -9.11
C HIS A 233 12.72 0.80 -9.86
N GLY A 234 11.78 0.14 -9.18
CA GLY A 234 10.80 -0.74 -9.83
C GLY A 234 9.87 0.00 -10.79
N VAL A 235 9.47 1.23 -10.46
CA VAL A 235 8.69 2.11 -11.35
C VAL A 235 9.52 2.50 -12.58
N MET A 236 10.78 2.94 -12.40
CA MET A 236 11.66 3.29 -13.54
C MET A 236 11.95 2.09 -14.46
N GLN A 237 12.12 0.88 -13.90
CA GLN A 237 12.22 -0.35 -14.69
C GLN A 237 10.94 -0.63 -15.49
N ASN A 238 9.75 -0.39 -14.93
CA ASN A 238 8.49 -0.53 -15.66
C ASN A 238 8.35 0.52 -16.78
N ILE A 239 8.76 1.76 -16.54
CA ILE A 239 8.74 2.81 -17.57
C ILE A 239 9.69 2.47 -18.72
N ARG A 240 10.90 1.98 -18.42
CA ARG A 240 11.80 1.40 -19.44
C ARG A 240 11.13 0.27 -20.22
N ASP A 241 10.49 -0.67 -19.54
CA ASP A 241 9.80 -1.80 -20.19
C ASP A 241 8.64 -1.35 -21.10
N ILE A 242 8.01 -0.20 -20.84
CA ILE A 242 7.01 0.47 -21.69
C ILE A 242 7.67 1.19 -22.88
N VAL A 243 8.70 2.00 -22.64
CA VAL A 243 9.40 2.77 -23.69
C VAL A 243 10.03 1.84 -24.74
N ASN A 244 10.52 0.67 -24.32
CA ASN A 244 11.12 -0.33 -25.20
C ASN A 244 10.11 -1.24 -25.95
N LEU A 245 8.81 -0.91 -25.96
CA LEU A 245 7.78 -1.63 -26.72
C LEU A 245 7.89 -1.40 -28.23
N LYS A 246 8.72 -2.21 -28.90
CA LYS A 246 8.97 -2.21 -30.36
C LYS A 246 7.73 -2.35 -31.28
N LYS A 247 6.53 -2.59 -30.75
CA LYS A 247 5.30 -2.86 -31.53
C LYS A 247 4.07 -2.02 -31.13
N SER A 248 4.22 -0.98 -30.29
CA SER A 248 3.06 -0.17 -29.90
C SER A 248 2.75 0.96 -30.90
N GLU A 249 1.55 0.91 -31.50
CA GLU A 249 0.97 2.03 -32.28
C GLU A 249 0.61 3.25 -31.41
N PHE A 250 0.50 3.07 -30.08
CA PHE A 250 0.08 4.11 -29.15
C PHE A 250 1.27 4.87 -28.55
N TRP A 251 2.22 4.16 -27.95
CA TRP A 251 3.18 4.78 -27.03
C TRP A 251 4.06 5.83 -27.70
N ASN A 252 4.58 5.58 -28.91
CA ASN A 252 5.43 6.52 -29.64
C ASN A 252 4.68 7.48 -30.59
N LYS A 253 3.33 7.45 -30.61
CA LYS A 253 2.53 8.32 -31.48
C LYS A 253 2.44 9.75 -30.89
N GLY A 254 2.90 10.74 -31.64
CA GLY A 254 2.85 12.15 -31.22
C GLY A 254 3.90 12.56 -30.17
N GLY A 255 4.98 11.79 -30.04
CA GLY A 255 6.10 12.09 -29.15
C GLY A 255 6.69 10.82 -28.48
N PRO A 256 7.88 10.93 -27.85
CA PRO A 256 8.48 9.82 -27.09
C PRO A 256 7.55 9.29 -26.00
N ALA A 257 7.48 7.96 -25.86
CA ALA A 257 6.58 7.31 -24.90
C ALA A 257 6.71 7.79 -23.44
N TRP A 258 7.91 8.21 -23.02
CA TRP A 258 8.15 8.70 -21.66
C TRP A 258 7.47 10.04 -21.35
N GLN A 259 7.24 10.90 -22.35
CA GLN A 259 6.60 12.22 -22.15
C GLN A 259 5.12 12.10 -21.75
N LYS A 260 4.51 10.92 -21.98
CA LYS A 260 3.13 10.59 -21.59
C LYS A 260 3.02 10.04 -20.17
N ILE A 261 4.14 9.89 -19.46
CA ILE A 261 4.20 9.26 -18.14
C ILE A 261 4.76 10.28 -17.15
N VAL A 262 4.04 10.51 -16.06
CA VAL A 262 4.44 11.37 -14.95
C VAL A 262 4.42 10.55 -13.67
N VAL A 263 5.51 10.61 -12.90
CA VAL A 263 5.62 9.96 -11.58
C VAL A 263 5.45 11.03 -10.50
N CYS A 264 4.58 10.80 -9.52
CA CYS A 264 4.26 11.76 -8.46
C CYS A 264 4.52 11.15 -7.08
N LEU A 265 5.61 11.57 -6.43
CA LEU A 265 5.95 11.23 -5.05
C LEU A 265 5.15 12.17 -4.11
N VAL A 266 4.33 11.64 -3.19
CA VAL A 266 3.55 12.46 -2.23
C VAL A 266 3.85 12.02 -0.80
N PHE A 267 4.58 12.87 -0.07
CA PHE A 267 5.10 12.58 1.26
C PHE A 267 4.23 13.23 2.35
N ASP A 268 3.76 12.43 3.31
CA ASP A 268 2.81 12.83 4.36
C ASP A 268 3.45 13.54 5.55
N GLY A 269 4.18 14.64 5.31
CA GLY A 269 4.71 15.53 6.35
C GLY A 269 6.24 15.63 6.36
N ILE A 270 6.72 16.82 6.71
CA ILE A 270 8.15 17.13 6.95
C ILE A 270 8.70 16.34 8.15
N ASP A 271 7.98 16.32 9.28
CA ASP A 271 8.43 15.63 10.50
C ASP A 271 8.65 14.11 10.36
N PRO A 272 7.67 13.31 9.86
CA PRO A 272 7.82 11.85 9.75
C PRO A 272 8.72 11.41 8.60
N CYS A 273 9.13 12.31 7.70
CA CYS A 273 10.03 12.00 6.59
C CYS A 273 11.37 11.46 7.09
N ASP A 274 11.80 10.33 6.55
CA ASP A 274 13.16 9.81 6.69
C ASP A 274 14.14 10.74 5.95
N LYS A 275 15.23 11.15 6.62
CA LYS A 275 16.10 12.22 6.13
C LYS A 275 17.00 11.71 5.01
N ASP A 276 17.56 10.51 5.18
CA ASP A 276 18.30 9.79 4.15
C ASP A 276 17.50 9.54 2.86
N THR A 277 16.17 9.48 2.95
CA THR A 277 15.30 9.34 1.76
C THR A 277 15.30 10.62 0.91
N LEU A 278 15.41 11.81 1.53
CA LEU A 278 15.58 13.08 0.81
C LEU A 278 16.95 13.15 0.13
N ASP A 279 18.00 12.59 0.75
CA ASP A 279 19.34 12.53 0.15
C ASP A 279 19.36 11.69 -1.12
N ILE A 280 18.52 10.65 -1.19
CA ILE A 280 18.30 9.87 -2.42
C ILE A 280 17.56 10.70 -3.48
N LEU A 281 16.53 11.46 -3.10
CA LEU A 281 15.83 12.36 -4.03
C LEU A 281 16.75 13.48 -4.56
N ALA A 282 17.63 14.02 -3.72
CA ALA A 282 18.68 14.95 -4.14
C ALA A 282 19.70 14.28 -5.08
N THR A 283 20.12 13.05 -4.79
CA THR A 283 21.04 12.25 -5.64
C THR A 283 20.50 12.02 -7.06
N VAL A 284 19.16 11.94 -7.23
CA VAL A 284 18.52 11.84 -8.56
C VAL A 284 18.03 13.17 -9.15
N GLY A 285 18.26 14.30 -8.47
CA GLY A 285 17.95 15.67 -8.92
C GLY A 285 16.52 16.16 -8.65
N VAL A 286 15.71 15.38 -7.93
CA VAL A 286 14.27 15.63 -7.71
C VAL A 286 13.99 16.49 -6.47
N TYR A 287 15.01 16.72 -5.64
CA TYR A 287 14.97 17.56 -4.44
C TYR A 287 16.28 18.36 -4.31
N GLN A 288 16.23 19.52 -3.64
CA GLN A 288 17.40 20.29 -3.21
C GLN A 288 17.15 20.87 -1.82
N ASP A 289 18.16 20.84 -0.96
CA ASP A 289 18.14 21.49 0.34
C ASP A 289 18.24 23.03 0.21
N GLY A 290 17.82 23.77 1.24
CA GLY A 290 17.85 25.25 1.28
C GLY A 290 16.82 26.02 0.41
N VAL A 291 16.12 25.37 -0.54
CA VAL A 291 15.16 26.09 -1.42
C VAL A 291 13.78 26.31 -0.78
N MET A 292 13.41 25.56 0.25
CA MET A 292 12.05 25.58 0.80
C MET A 292 11.76 26.84 1.62
N LYS A 293 10.57 27.43 1.41
CA LYS A 293 10.12 28.65 2.11
C LYS A 293 8.91 28.32 2.98
N ARG A 294 8.95 28.68 4.27
CA ARG A 294 7.87 28.41 5.25
C ARG A 294 6.53 29.01 4.84
N ASP A 295 6.59 30.21 4.31
CA ASP A 295 5.45 31.03 3.93
C ASP A 295 5.85 31.97 2.79
N VAL A 296 4.84 32.51 2.10
CA VAL A 296 4.99 33.57 1.10
C VAL A 296 3.99 34.65 1.46
N ASP A 297 4.47 35.86 1.74
CA ASP A 297 3.67 37.00 2.21
C ASP A 297 2.79 36.65 3.43
N GLY A 298 3.35 35.90 4.38
CA GLY A 298 2.66 35.46 5.61
C GLY A 298 1.63 34.34 5.42
N LYS A 299 1.42 33.84 4.20
CA LYS A 299 0.61 32.63 3.95
C LYS A 299 1.48 31.39 4.10
N GLU A 300 1.18 30.55 5.09
CA GLU A 300 1.88 29.29 5.34
C GLU A 300 1.87 28.37 4.09
N THR A 301 3.04 27.84 3.74
CA THR A 301 3.18 26.82 2.70
C THR A 301 2.57 25.50 3.21
N VAL A 302 1.54 25.00 2.51
CA VAL A 302 0.85 23.75 2.84
C VAL A 302 1.59 22.55 2.25
N ALA A 303 2.21 22.73 1.08
CA ALA A 303 3.11 21.76 0.46
C ALA A 303 4.19 22.42 -0.41
N HIS A 304 5.34 21.76 -0.46
CA HIS A 304 6.47 22.07 -1.34
C HIS A 304 6.41 21.14 -2.54
N ILE A 305 6.32 21.69 -3.76
CA ILE A 305 6.30 20.92 -5.00
C ILE A 305 7.64 21.12 -5.71
N PHE A 306 8.26 20.02 -6.12
CA PHE A 306 9.49 19.96 -6.90
C PHE A 306 9.22 19.21 -8.21
N GLU A 307 9.78 19.67 -9.34
CA GLU A 307 9.65 19.02 -10.65
C GLU A 307 11.00 18.92 -11.36
N TYR A 308 11.39 17.71 -11.78
CA TYR A 308 12.64 17.46 -12.52
C TYR A 308 12.51 16.19 -13.38
N THR A 309 13.16 16.15 -14.54
CA THR A 309 13.14 14.98 -15.43
C THR A 309 14.48 14.26 -15.37
N THR A 310 14.49 13.04 -14.81
CA THR A 310 15.73 12.32 -14.46
C THR A 310 15.87 10.98 -15.20
N GLN A 311 17.12 10.57 -15.45
CA GLN A 311 17.49 9.21 -15.83
C GLN A 311 18.19 8.43 -14.70
N LEU A 312 18.43 9.08 -13.56
CA LEU A 312 19.15 8.50 -12.43
C LEU A 312 18.22 7.67 -11.54
N SER A 313 18.72 6.56 -11.02
CA SER A 313 17.94 5.68 -10.14
C SER A 313 18.81 5.02 -9.09
N VAL A 314 18.44 5.14 -7.82
CA VAL A 314 19.11 4.43 -6.72
C VAL A 314 18.39 3.11 -6.48
N THR A 315 19.12 2.00 -6.51
CA THR A 315 18.57 0.67 -6.22
C THR A 315 18.30 0.49 -4.73
N ALA A 316 17.50 -0.53 -4.37
CA ALA A 316 17.30 -0.92 -2.96
C ALA A 316 18.62 -1.23 -2.21
N ASN A 317 19.69 -1.62 -2.93
CA ASN A 317 21.03 -1.88 -2.39
C ASN A 317 21.91 -0.62 -2.34
N GLN A 318 21.33 0.57 -2.49
CA GLN A 318 22.02 1.88 -2.48
C GLN A 318 23.08 2.05 -3.59
N GLN A 319 23.00 1.26 -4.67
CA GLN A 319 23.82 1.46 -5.87
C GLN A 319 23.12 2.44 -6.82
N LEU A 320 23.83 3.48 -7.26
CA LEU A 320 23.37 4.46 -8.24
C LEU A 320 23.50 3.91 -9.67
N ILE A 321 22.37 3.79 -10.36
CA ILE A 321 22.29 3.49 -11.79
C ILE A 321 22.31 4.81 -12.58
N ARG A 322 23.19 4.86 -13.58
CA ARG A 322 23.32 5.95 -14.56
C ARG A 322 23.04 5.37 -15.95
N PRO A 323 22.51 6.15 -16.91
CA PRO A 323 22.49 5.74 -18.30
C PRO A 323 23.94 5.66 -18.81
N LEU A 324 24.26 4.58 -19.56
CA LEU A 324 25.61 4.34 -20.09
C LEU A 324 25.63 4.32 -21.62
N ASP A 325 24.54 3.86 -22.23
CA ASP A 325 24.39 3.60 -23.66
C ASP A 325 22.92 3.79 -24.09
N ASP A 326 22.64 3.61 -25.38
CA ASP A 326 21.27 3.48 -25.90
C ASP A 326 20.77 2.02 -25.92
N GLY A 327 21.30 1.20 -25.02
CA GLY A 327 20.94 -0.20 -24.86
C GLY A 327 19.57 -0.40 -24.20
N PRO A 328 18.87 -1.52 -24.47
CA PRO A 328 17.53 -1.78 -23.91
C PRO A 328 17.51 -1.98 -22.38
N SER A 329 18.68 -2.03 -21.74
CA SER A 329 18.88 -2.02 -20.29
C SER A 329 18.81 -0.62 -19.67
N THR A 330 19.21 0.43 -20.41
CA THR A 330 19.32 1.80 -19.91
C THR A 330 17.95 2.40 -19.58
N LEU A 331 17.90 3.23 -18.53
CA LEU A 331 16.66 3.87 -18.08
C LEU A 331 16.34 5.11 -18.95
N PRO A 332 15.10 5.23 -19.46
CA PRO A 332 14.67 6.42 -20.17
C PRO A 332 14.53 7.61 -19.20
N PRO A 333 14.39 8.85 -19.71
CA PRO A 333 13.91 9.97 -18.92
C PRO A 333 12.58 9.65 -18.22
N VAL A 334 12.42 10.14 -16.99
CA VAL A 334 11.17 10.05 -16.23
C VAL A 334 10.85 11.43 -15.67
N GLN A 335 9.67 11.95 -15.99
CA GLN A 335 9.13 13.20 -15.46
C GLN A 335 8.72 12.96 -14.00
N MET A 336 9.51 13.47 -13.05
CA MET A 336 9.25 13.32 -11.61
C MET A 336 8.63 14.62 -11.06
N MET A 337 7.53 14.47 -10.34
CA MET A 337 6.99 15.48 -9.43
C MET A 337 7.13 14.96 -7.99
N PHE A 338 7.59 15.80 -7.08
CA PHE A 338 7.70 15.47 -5.65
C PHE A 338 6.95 16.52 -4.83
N CYS A 339 6.02 16.06 -3.98
CA CYS A 339 5.16 16.88 -3.15
C CYS A 339 5.42 16.54 -1.67
N LEU A 340 6.19 17.38 -0.99
CA LEU A 340 6.44 17.27 0.45
C LEU A 340 5.45 18.18 1.20
N LYS A 341 4.48 17.60 1.90
CA LYS A 341 3.49 18.37 2.66
C LYS A 341 4.11 18.90 3.96
N GLN A 342 3.77 20.13 4.35
CA GLN A 342 4.28 20.74 5.58
C GLN A 342 3.88 19.93 6.83
N LYS A 343 2.64 19.44 6.88
CA LYS A 343 2.03 18.78 8.05
C LYS A 343 1.53 17.37 7.71
N ASN A 344 1.73 16.42 8.63
CA ASN A 344 1.21 15.07 8.48
C ASN A 344 -0.33 15.09 8.50
N SER A 345 -0.95 14.79 7.36
CA SER A 345 -2.39 14.99 7.11
C SER A 345 -3.12 13.71 6.68
N LYS A 346 -2.43 12.56 6.71
CA LYS A 346 -2.88 11.20 6.37
C LYS A 346 -3.11 10.95 4.88
N LYS A 347 -3.21 9.66 4.52
CA LYS A 347 -3.38 9.12 3.14
C LYS A 347 -4.43 9.87 2.31
N ILE A 348 -5.62 10.07 2.86
CA ILE A 348 -6.75 10.68 2.13
C ILE A 348 -6.39 12.11 1.65
N ASN A 349 -5.65 12.88 2.45
CA ASN A 349 -5.15 14.19 2.05
C ASN A 349 -4.02 14.13 1.01
N SER A 350 -3.12 13.13 1.09
CA SER A 350 -2.13 12.88 0.02
C SER A 350 -2.82 12.55 -1.31
N HIS A 351 -3.91 11.78 -1.27
CA HIS A 351 -4.77 11.54 -2.44
C HIS A 351 -5.55 12.80 -2.88
N ARG A 352 -5.83 13.76 -1.97
CA ARG A 352 -6.44 15.04 -2.34
C ARG A 352 -5.48 15.91 -3.15
N TRP A 353 -4.20 15.98 -2.76
CA TRP A 353 -3.14 16.56 -3.60
C TRP A 353 -3.06 15.84 -4.97
N LEU A 354 -3.02 14.51 -4.98
CA LEU A 354 -2.95 13.75 -6.23
C LEU A 354 -4.11 14.04 -7.19
N PHE A 355 -5.36 13.92 -6.74
CA PHE A 355 -6.52 13.96 -7.64
C PHE A 355 -7.13 15.35 -7.82
N ASN A 356 -7.18 16.18 -6.78
CA ASN A 356 -7.83 17.50 -6.83
C ASN A 356 -6.89 18.65 -7.19
N ALA A 357 -5.58 18.53 -6.92
CA ALA A 357 -4.58 19.46 -7.42
C ALA A 357 -3.99 18.94 -8.74
N PHE A 358 -3.09 17.96 -8.68
CA PHE A 358 -2.26 17.59 -9.83
C PHE A 358 -3.05 16.93 -10.96
N GLY A 359 -3.95 16.00 -10.62
CA GLY A 359 -4.82 15.32 -11.58
C GLY A 359 -5.74 16.27 -12.35
N ARG A 360 -6.21 17.37 -11.76
CA ARG A 360 -7.05 18.35 -12.46
C ARG A 360 -6.27 19.19 -13.49
N ILE A 361 -4.98 19.41 -13.25
CA ILE A 361 -4.10 20.17 -14.18
C ILE A 361 -3.56 19.25 -15.28
N LEU A 362 -3.12 18.03 -14.94
CA LEU A 362 -2.57 17.07 -15.90
C LEU A 362 -3.65 16.33 -16.71
N ASN A 363 -4.89 16.28 -16.19
CA ASN A 363 -6.02 15.51 -16.73
C ASN A 363 -5.62 14.12 -17.28
N PRO A 364 -5.00 13.26 -16.47
CA PRO A 364 -4.50 11.97 -16.93
C PRO A 364 -5.65 11.04 -17.32
N GLU A 365 -5.47 10.16 -18.30
CA GLU A 365 -6.49 9.13 -18.57
C GLU A 365 -6.53 8.08 -17.44
N ILE A 366 -5.36 7.66 -16.94
CA ILE A 366 -5.22 6.65 -15.88
C ILE A 366 -4.26 7.13 -14.77
N CYS A 367 -4.70 7.04 -13.52
CA CYS A 367 -3.87 7.19 -12.33
C CYS A 367 -3.53 5.81 -11.75
N ILE A 368 -2.26 5.52 -11.49
CA ILE A 368 -1.80 4.35 -10.72
C ILE A 368 -1.46 4.80 -9.30
N LEU A 369 -1.83 4.02 -8.29
CA LEU A 369 -1.46 4.20 -6.89
C LEU A 369 -0.50 3.09 -6.45
N LEU A 370 0.60 3.50 -5.81
CA LEU A 370 1.59 2.66 -5.15
C LEU A 370 1.86 3.25 -3.75
N ASP A 371 1.87 2.43 -2.71
CA ASP A 371 2.47 2.84 -1.43
C ASP A 371 3.99 2.53 -1.46
N ALA A 372 4.80 3.42 -0.90
CA ALA A 372 6.24 3.23 -0.78
C ALA A 372 6.58 1.92 -0.04
N GLY A 373 7.69 1.28 -0.42
CA GLY A 373 8.04 -0.09 -0.03
C GLY A 373 7.45 -1.16 -0.95
N THR A 374 6.30 -0.91 -1.60
CA THR A 374 5.73 -1.81 -2.61
C THR A 374 6.54 -1.76 -3.89
N LYS A 375 7.05 -2.91 -4.32
CA LYS A 375 7.87 -3.06 -5.53
C LYS A 375 7.01 -3.61 -6.67
N PRO A 376 6.72 -2.84 -7.73
CA PRO A 376 6.06 -3.38 -8.92
C PRO A 376 6.98 -4.39 -9.63
N GLY A 377 6.43 -5.52 -10.06
CA GLY A 377 7.12 -6.50 -10.92
C GLY A 377 7.37 -5.94 -12.33
N SER A 378 8.25 -6.57 -13.12
CA SER A 378 8.47 -6.18 -14.53
C SER A 378 7.16 -6.23 -15.31
N LYS A 379 6.92 -5.19 -16.13
CA LYS A 379 5.70 -4.97 -16.92
C LYS A 379 4.38 -4.94 -16.13
N SER A 380 4.40 -4.87 -14.79
CA SER A 380 3.17 -4.83 -13.99
C SER A 380 2.38 -3.54 -14.18
N LEU A 381 3.06 -2.40 -14.39
CA LEU A 381 2.38 -1.13 -14.68
C LEU A 381 1.80 -1.11 -16.11
N LEU A 382 2.53 -1.69 -17.06
CA LEU A 382 2.06 -1.92 -18.43
C LEU A 382 0.80 -2.80 -18.43
N ALA A 383 0.79 -3.91 -17.68
CA ALA A 383 -0.35 -4.81 -17.58
C ALA A 383 -1.61 -4.15 -16.98
N LEU A 384 -1.45 -3.18 -16.05
CA LEU A 384 -2.57 -2.37 -15.57
C LEU A 384 -3.09 -1.45 -16.68
N TRP A 385 -2.19 -0.74 -17.37
CA TRP A 385 -2.55 0.14 -18.49
C TRP A 385 -3.23 -0.62 -19.63
N GLU A 386 -2.71 -1.79 -20.04
CA GLU A 386 -3.29 -2.66 -21.06
C GLU A 386 -4.76 -3.02 -20.77
N ALA A 387 -5.12 -3.19 -19.49
CA ALA A 387 -6.50 -3.48 -19.09
C ALA A 387 -7.45 -2.29 -19.32
N PHE A 388 -7.00 -1.06 -19.07
CA PHE A 388 -7.77 0.16 -19.40
C PHE A 388 -7.76 0.49 -20.89
N TYR A 389 -6.68 0.18 -21.60
CA TYR A 389 -6.60 0.38 -23.04
C TYR A 389 -7.55 -0.54 -23.80
N ASN A 390 -7.66 -1.80 -23.38
CA ASN A 390 -8.56 -2.79 -23.99
C ASN A 390 -10.03 -2.67 -23.52
N ASP A 391 -10.33 -2.05 -22.37
CA ASP A 391 -11.71 -1.86 -21.89
C ASP A 391 -12.02 -0.40 -21.49
N LYS A 392 -12.68 0.33 -22.39
CA LYS A 392 -13.09 1.73 -22.22
C LYS A 392 -14.07 2.00 -21.07
N ASP A 393 -14.79 0.98 -20.61
CA ASP A 393 -15.79 1.04 -19.53
C ASP A 393 -15.21 0.52 -18.18
N LEU A 394 -13.93 0.13 -18.16
CA LEU A 394 -13.18 -0.13 -16.93
C LEU A 394 -12.89 1.19 -16.20
N GLY A 395 -13.34 1.29 -14.95
CA GLY A 395 -13.14 2.46 -14.11
C GLY A 395 -11.98 2.32 -13.11
N GLY A 396 -11.63 1.09 -12.72
CA GLY A 396 -10.51 0.82 -11.82
C GLY A 396 -10.05 -0.64 -11.86
N SER A 397 -8.81 -0.89 -11.46
CA SER A 397 -8.23 -2.23 -11.39
C SER A 397 -7.14 -2.35 -10.31
N CYS A 398 -6.73 -3.58 -9.99
CA CYS A 398 -5.56 -3.85 -9.15
C CYS A 398 -4.78 -5.07 -9.62
N GLY A 399 -3.50 -5.11 -9.29
CA GLY A 399 -2.64 -6.28 -9.50
C GLY A 399 -2.69 -7.26 -8.33
N GLU A 400 -1.95 -8.35 -8.45
CA GLU A 400 -1.68 -9.32 -7.39
C GLU A 400 -0.67 -8.71 -6.40
N ILE A 401 -1.12 -8.31 -5.20
CA ILE A 401 -0.22 -7.99 -4.09
C ILE A 401 0.18 -9.29 -3.38
N HIS A 402 1.47 -9.54 -3.20
CA HIS A 402 1.98 -10.68 -2.44
C HIS A 402 3.14 -10.31 -1.52
N ALA A 403 3.31 -11.11 -0.46
CA ALA A 403 4.34 -10.90 0.54
C ALA A 403 5.76 -11.07 -0.05
N MET A 404 6.72 -10.28 0.46
CA MET A 404 8.15 -10.48 0.24
C MET A 404 8.64 -11.70 1.03
N LEU A 405 8.93 -12.79 0.32
CA LEU A 405 9.32 -14.08 0.90
C LEU A 405 10.79 -14.13 1.35
N GLY A 406 11.61 -13.14 0.97
CA GLY A 406 13.05 -13.14 1.19
C GLY A 406 13.82 -14.08 0.25
N LYS A 407 15.15 -13.94 0.21
CA LYS A 407 16.03 -14.78 -0.64
C LYS A 407 15.97 -16.24 -0.17
N GLY A 408 15.45 -17.12 -1.03
CA GLY A 408 15.23 -18.53 -0.70
C GLY A 408 14.08 -18.77 0.28
N TRP A 409 13.03 -17.93 0.22
CA TRP A 409 11.80 -18.06 1.02
C TRP A 409 11.98 -18.02 2.54
N LYS A 410 13.13 -17.53 3.04
CA LYS A 410 13.48 -17.49 4.47
C LYS A 410 12.42 -16.84 5.37
N ASN A 411 11.66 -15.86 4.86
CA ASN A 411 10.67 -15.16 5.68
C ASN A 411 9.48 -16.08 6.05
N LEU A 412 9.22 -17.16 5.29
CA LEU A 412 8.19 -18.17 5.59
C LEU A 412 8.51 -19.07 6.79
N LEU A 413 9.73 -18.97 7.34
CA LEU A 413 10.08 -19.57 8.64
C LEU A 413 9.34 -18.88 9.79
N ASN A 414 8.94 -17.62 9.64
CA ASN A 414 8.03 -16.97 10.56
C ASN A 414 6.58 -17.40 10.22
N PRO A 415 5.87 -18.10 11.11
CA PRO A 415 4.56 -18.65 10.78
C PRO A 415 3.50 -17.55 10.61
N LEU A 416 3.66 -16.36 11.22
CA LEU A 416 2.78 -15.21 10.96
C LEU A 416 2.93 -14.69 9.53
N VAL A 417 4.16 -14.63 9.00
CA VAL A 417 4.42 -14.25 7.60
C VAL A 417 3.86 -15.29 6.64
N ALA A 418 4.04 -16.57 6.95
CA ALA A 418 3.48 -17.67 6.15
C ALA A 418 1.94 -17.66 6.11
N ALA A 419 1.27 -17.50 7.26
CA ALA A 419 -0.19 -17.42 7.30
C ALA A 419 -0.74 -16.22 6.50
N GLN A 420 -0.06 -15.06 6.56
CA GLN A 420 -0.42 -13.88 5.75
C GLN A 420 -0.19 -14.13 4.25
N ASN A 421 0.94 -14.73 3.86
CA ASN A 421 1.21 -15.08 2.46
C ASN A 421 0.15 -16.03 1.89
N PHE A 422 -0.28 -17.03 2.66
CA PHE A 422 -1.33 -17.95 2.25
C PHE A 422 -2.67 -17.24 2.02
N GLU A 423 -3.09 -16.39 2.98
CA GLU A 423 -4.33 -15.63 2.89
C GLU A 423 -4.36 -14.70 1.68
N TYR A 424 -3.28 -13.95 1.42
CA TYR A 424 -3.15 -13.13 0.21
C TYR A 424 -3.27 -13.97 -1.05
N LYS A 425 -2.58 -15.11 -1.14
CA LYS A 425 -2.62 -15.99 -2.31
C LYS A 425 -4.03 -16.53 -2.56
N ILE A 426 -4.69 -17.10 -1.56
CA ILE A 426 -6.07 -17.59 -1.71
C ILE A 426 -7.04 -16.46 -2.09
N SER A 427 -6.91 -15.25 -1.52
CA SER A 427 -7.79 -14.14 -1.90
C SER A 427 -7.55 -13.65 -3.34
N ASN A 428 -6.29 -13.63 -3.78
CA ASN A 428 -5.90 -13.32 -5.16
C ASN A 428 -6.25 -14.44 -6.18
N ILE A 429 -6.45 -15.68 -5.73
CA ILE A 429 -6.77 -16.84 -6.56
C ILE A 429 -8.29 -17.12 -6.61
N LEU A 430 -9.04 -16.76 -5.57
CA LEU A 430 -10.47 -17.04 -5.46
C LEU A 430 -11.34 -15.78 -5.38
N ASP A 431 -11.10 -14.90 -4.41
CA ASP A 431 -11.98 -13.74 -4.17
C ASP A 431 -11.85 -12.72 -5.29
N LYS A 432 -10.63 -12.30 -5.64
CA LYS A 432 -10.39 -11.30 -6.69
C LYS A 432 -10.90 -11.79 -8.06
N PRO A 433 -10.67 -13.04 -8.48
CA PRO A 433 -11.32 -13.64 -9.65
C PRO A 433 -12.86 -13.67 -9.60
N LEU A 434 -13.47 -14.04 -8.46
CA LEU A 434 -14.93 -14.03 -8.30
C LEU A 434 -15.50 -12.61 -8.45
N GLU A 435 -15.00 -11.65 -7.68
CA GLU A 435 -15.48 -10.27 -7.70
C GLU A 435 -15.27 -9.60 -9.07
N SER A 436 -14.12 -9.87 -9.70
CA SER A 436 -13.78 -9.41 -11.06
C SER A 436 -14.63 -10.05 -12.15
N SER A 437 -15.22 -11.22 -11.90
CA SER A 437 -16.15 -11.89 -12.84
C SER A 437 -17.49 -11.17 -12.90
N PHE A 438 -17.97 -10.67 -11.76
CA PHE A 438 -19.19 -9.86 -11.66
C PHE A 438 -18.94 -8.39 -12.08
N GLY A 439 -17.71 -7.90 -11.94
CA GLY A 439 -17.29 -6.54 -12.31
C GLY A 439 -17.33 -5.54 -11.15
N TYR A 440 -17.42 -6.01 -9.91
CA TYR A 440 -17.33 -5.18 -8.70
C TYR A 440 -16.35 -5.81 -7.71
N VAL A 441 -15.06 -5.51 -7.89
CA VAL A 441 -14.01 -5.82 -6.92
C VAL A 441 -14.25 -5.01 -5.64
N SER A 442 -14.41 -5.68 -4.49
CA SER A 442 -14.87 -5.01 -3.25
C SER A 442 -13.78 -4.17 -2.57
N VAL A 443 -12.53 -4.35 -2.99
CA VAL A 443 -11.37 -3.52 -2.65
C VAL A 443 -10.33 -3.60 -3.75
N LEU A 444 -9.91 -2.44 -4.25
CA LEU A 444 -8.69 -2.25 -5.02
C LEU A 444 -7.67 -1.60 -4.06
N PRO A 445 -6.65 -2.33 -3.57
CA PRO A 445 -5.80 -1.82 -2.48
C PRO A 445 -4.99 -0.59 -2.90
N GLY A 446 -4.98 0.47 -2.10
CA GLY A 446 -4.20 1.69 -2.37
C GLY A 446 -2.72 1.42 -2.65
N ALA A 447 -2.14 0.42 -1.98
CA ALA A 447 -0.75 0.01 -2.15
C ALA A 447 -0.38 -0.48 -3.56
N PHE A 448 -1.34 -1.01 -4.34
CA PHE A 448 -1.15 -1.33 -5.76
C PHE A 448 -2.47 -1.41 -6.52
N SER A 449 -2.99 -0.26 -6.95
CA SER A 449 -4.22 -0.15 -7.73
C SER A 449 -4.11 0.90 -8.82
N ALA A 450 -5.10 0.96 -9.70
CA ALA A 450 -5.18 1.94 -10.78
C ALA A 450 -6.64 2.34 -11.03
N TYR A 451 -6.85 3.57 -11.47
CA TYR A 451 -8.15 4.18 -11.66
C TYR A 451 -8.16 5.06 -12.91
N ARG A 452 -9.22 4.96 -13.72
CA ARG A 452 -9.43 5.87 -14.83
C ARG A 452 -9.94 7.21 -14.28
N PHE A 453 -9.26 8.32 -14.55
CA PHE A 453 -9.50 9.59 -13.84
C PHE A 453 -10.95 10.08 -13.97
N ARG A 454 -11.49 10.07 -15.20
CA ARG A 454 -12.91 10.41 -15.48
C ARG A 454 -13.93 9.50 -14.78
N ALA A 455 -13.55 8.28 -14.38
CA ALA A 455 -14.41 7.35 -13.64
C ALA A 455 -14.50 7.73 -12.16
N ILE A 456 -13.38 8.07 -11.51
CA ILE A 456 -13.35 8.47 -10.08
C ILE A 456 -13.86 9.89 -9.83
N MET A 457 -13.70 10.82 -10.77
CA MET A 457 -14.07 12.24 -10.60
C MET A 457 -15.56 12.47 -10.27
N GLY A 458 -15.82 13.48 -9.44
CA GLY A 458 -17.14 13.74 -8.83
C GLY A 458 -17.42 12.83 -7.64
N ARG A 459 -18.66 12.35 -7.51
CA ARG A 459 -19.17 11.61 -6.34
C ARG A 459 -18.23 10.56 -5.72
N PRO A 460 -17.53 9.69 -6.47
CA PRO A 460 -16.64 8.71 -5.85
C PRO A 460 -15.51 9.36 -5.04
N LEU A 461 -14.87 10.40 -5.58
CA LEU A 461 -13.88 11.20 -4.85
C LEU A 461 -14.50 12.08 -3.77
N GLU A 462 -15.69 12.66 -3.98
CA GLU A 462 -16.40 13.41 -2.93
C GLU A 462 -16.62 12.56 -1.67
N GLN A 463 -17.11 11.33 -1.84
CA GLN A 463 -17.31 10.40 -0.72
C GLN A 463 -15.99 9.91 -0.12
N TYR A 464 -14.94 9.74 -0.93
CA TYR A 464 -13.60 9.38 -0.45
C TYR A 464 -13.02 10.47 0.47
N PHE A 465 -13.08 11.73 0.03
CA PHE A 465 -12.55 12.87 0.77
C PHE A 465 -13.42 13.29 1.98
N HIS A 466 -14.62 12.72 2.18
CA HIS A 466 -15.31 12.86 3.46
C HIS A 466 -14.53 12.27 4.65
N GLY A 467 -13.60 11.34 4.40
CA GLY A 467 -12.67 10.82 5.40
C GLY A 467 -11.48 11.74 5.73
N ASP A 468 -11.34 12.87 5.02
CA ASP A 468 -10.21 13.78 5.16
C ASP A 468 -10.37 14.69 6.39
N HIS A 469 -9.39 14.62 7.30
CA HIS A 469 -9.41 15.41 8.53
C HIS A 469 -9.38 16.92 8.26
N THR A 470 -8.67 17.41 7.23
CA THR A 470 -8.58 18.86 7.00
C THR A 470 -9.89 19.43 6.46
N LEU A 471 -10.73 18.61 5.83
CA LEU A 471 -12.06 19.02 5.34
C LEU A 471 -13.15 18.96 6.42
N SER A 472 -12.87 18.40 7.61
CA SER A 472 -13.86 18.25 8.69
C SER A 472 -14.62 19.55 9.01
N LYS A 473 -13.89 20.66 9.11
CA LYS A 473 -14.45 21.99 9.44
C LYS A 473 -15.33 22.55 8.32
N GLN A 474 -15.01 22.26 7.06
CA GLN A 474 -15.78 22.70 5.88
C GLN A 474 -17.03 21.84 5.65
N LEU A 475 -16.92 20.53 5.91
CA LEU A 475 -18.00 19.56 5.71
C LEU A 475 -18.96 19.44 6.90
N GLY A 476 -18.58 19.92 8.09
CA GLY A 476 -19.40 19.91 9.29
C GLY A 476 -19.89 18.49 9.65
N PRO A 477 -21.21 18.26 9.81
CA PRO A 477 -21.77 16.91 10.06
C PRO A 477 -21.49 15.86 8.97
N LYS A 478 -20.98 16.25 7.79
CA LYS A 478 -20.53 15.34 6.73
C LYS A 478 -19.02 15.07 6.75
N GLY A 479 -18.24 15.82 7.53
CA GLY A 479 -16.79 15.64 7.66
C GLY A 479 -16.45 14.60 8.71
N ILE A 480 -15.29 13.96 8.58
CA ILE A 480 -14.91 12.80 9.40
C ILE A 480 -15.10 13.07 10.91
N GLU A 481 -14.70 14.22 11.43
CA GLU A 481 -14.86 14.58 12.86
C GLU A 481 -16.32 14.53 13.34
N GLY A 482 -17.25 15.08 12.56
CA GLY A 482 -18.69 15.14 12.87
C GLY A 482 -19.44 13.83 12.64
N MET A 483 -18.78 12.79 12.12
CA MET A 483 -19.41 11.50 11.87
C MET A 483 -19.56 10.62 13.14
N ASN A 484 -20.54 9.72 13.09
CA ASN A 484 -20.65 8.63 14.06
C ASN A 484 -19.50 7.62 13.90
N ILE A 485 -19.21 6.88 14.98
CA ILE A 485 -18.08 5.93 15.04
C ILE A 485 -18.15 4.80 14.00
N PHE A 486 -19.34 4.43 13.56
CA PHE A 486 -19.53 3.46 12.46
C PHE A 486 -18.99 4.00 11.14
N LYS A 487 -19.40 5.21 10.74
CA LYS A 487 -18.84 5.87 9.54
C LYS A 487 -17.35 6.17 9.72
N LYS A 488 -16.86 6.53 10.91
CA LYS A 488 -15.41 6.70 11.15
C LYS A 488 -14.63 5.40 10.89
N ASN A 489 -15.13 4.24 11.30
CA ASN A 489 -14.50 2.95 10.98
C ASN A 489 -14.56 2.62 9.48
N MET A 490 -15.60 3.05 8.76
CA MET A 490 -15.70 2.88 7.29
C MET A 490 -14.49 3.49 6.54
N PHE A 491 -13.96 4.61 7.02
CA PHE A 491 -12.74 5.26 6.50
C PHE A 491 -11.41 4.66 7.03
N LEU A 492 -11.45 3.47 7.64
CA LEU A 492 -10.29 2.59 7.80
C LEU A 492 -10.14 1.59 6.63
N ALA A 493 -11.11 1.59 5.70
CA ALA A 493 -11.09 0.85 4.45
C ALA A 493 -11.72 1.71 3.33
N GLU A 494 -11.28 2.96 3.25
CA GLU A 494 -11.73 3.99 2.32
C GLU A 494 -11.69 3.56 0.85
N ASP A 495 -10.71 2.73 0.49
CA ASP A 495 -10.57 2.12 -0.85
C ASP A 495 -11.81 1.26 -1.21
N ARG A 496 -12.48 0.64 -0.24
CA ARG A 496 -13.75 -0.10 -0.44
C ARG A 496 -14.92 0.81 -0.78
N ILE A 497 -14.97 1.99 -0.14
CA ILE A 497 -15.99 3.02 -0.43
C ILE A 497 -15.82 3.48 -1.87
N LEU A 498 -14.58 3.81 -2.28
CA LEU A 498 -14.27 4.26 -3.63
C LEU A 498 -14.69 3.21 -4.68
N CYS A 499 -14.41 1.93 -4.42
CA CYS A 499 -14.84 0.83 -5.28
C CYS A 499 -16.37 0.76 -5.44
N PHE A 500 -17.12 0.87 -4.34
CA PHE A 500 -18.58 0.87 -4.39
C PHE A 500 -19.14 2.11 -5.11
N GLU A 501 -18.68 3.30 -4.75
CA GLU A 501 -19.17 4.56 -5.32
C GLU A 501 -18.91 4.68 -6.82
N LEU A 502 -17.79 4.13 -7.31
CA LEU A 502 -17.43 4.09 -8.71
C LEU A 502 -18.38 3.21 -9.52
N VAL A 503 -18.68 1.99 -9.04
CA VAL A 503 -19.62 1.09 -9.75
C VAL A 503 -21.07 1.57 -9.61
N ALA A 504 -21.42 2.17 -8.48
CA ALA A 504 -22.71 2.83 -8.21
C ALA A 504 -22.74 4.32 -8.65
N LYS A 505 -21.89 4.73 -9.61
CA LYS A 505 -21.87 6.09 -10.17
C LYS A 505 -23.05 6.27 -11.12
N ALA A 506 -23.89 7.27 -10.84
CA ALA A 506 -25.13 7.48 -11.57
C ALA A 506 -24.89 7.75 -13.07
N GLY A 507 -25.76 7.21 -13.93
CA GLY A 507 -25.66 7.33 -15.39
C GLY A 507 -24.42 6.70 -16.03
N SER A 508 -23.56 6.05 -15.25
CA SER A 508 -22.28 5.46 -15.70
C SER A 508 -22.28 3.94 -15.58
N LYS A 509 -21.57 3.26 -16.46
CA LYS A 509 -21.39 1.79 -16.46
C LYS A 509 -19.98 1.34 -16.08
N TRP A 510 -19.30 2.14 -15.25
CA TRP A 510 -17.96 1.83 -14.76
C TRP A 510 -17.95 0.53 -13.97
N HIS A 511 -16.95 -0.30 -14.25
CA HIS A 511 -16.75 -1.56 -13.53
C HIS A 511 -15.29 -1.75 -13.14
N LEU A 512 -15.03 -2.75 -12.31
CA LEU A 512 -13.73 -3.02 -11.72
C LEU A 512 -13.24 -4.42 -12.13
N THR A 513 -11.94 -4.55 -12.39
CA THR A 513 -11.31 -5.83 -12.73
C THR A 513 -10.05 -6.09 -11.92
N TYR A 514 -9.72 -7.35 -11.73
CA TYR A 514 -8.44 -7.80 -11.21
C TYR A 514 -7.50 -8.21 -12.36
N VAL A 515 -6.20 -7.89 -12.27
CA VAL A 515 -5.22 -8.07 -13.35
C VAL A 515 -4.11 -9.01 -12.89
N LYS A 516 -4.32 -10.32 -13.09
CA LYS A 516 -3.39 -11.41 -12.72
C LYS A 516 -1.94 -11.25 -13.21
N SER A 517 -1.75 -10.64 -14.39
CA SER A 517 -0.42 -10.39 -14.98
C SER A 517 0.34 -9.25 -14.32
N SER A 518 -0.36 -8.35 -13.61
CA SER A 518 0.26 -7.29 -12.84
C SER A 518 0.53 -7.78 -11.41
N LYS A 519 1.76 -7.65 -10.93
CA LYS A 519 2.16 -8.09 -9.57
C LYS A 519 2.93 -7.01 -8.81
N GLY A 520 2.69 -6.93 -7.51
CA GLY A 520 3.41 -6.06 -6.57
C GLY A 520 3.89 -6.87 -5.36
N GLU A 521 5.18 -6.78 -5.06
CA GLU A 521 5.77 -7.33 -3.84
C GLU A 521 5.68 -6.28 -2.72
N THR A 522 5.19 -6.67 -1.53
CA THR A 522 5.11 -5.79 -0.35
C THR A 522 5.59 -6.53 0.91
N ASP A 523 6.10 -5.81 1.90
CA ASP A 523 6.42 -6.38 3.21
C ASP A 523 5.15 -6.64 4.06
N VAL A 524 5.28 -7.44 5.11
CA VAL A 524 4.16 -7.82 5.98
C VAL A 524 4.59 -7.82 7.45
N PRO A 525 3.68 -7.55 8.41
CA PRO A 525 3.99 -7.62 9.83
C PRO A 525 4.59 -8.96 10.26
N GLU A 526 5.86 -8.94 10.67
CA GLU A 526 6.56 -10.10 11.24
C GLU A 526 6.25 -10.29 12.74
N GLY A 527 5.88 -9.21 13.44
CA GLY A 527 5.59 -9.18 14.87
C GLY A 527 4.09 -9.22 15.19
N ALA A 528 3.72 -9.94 16.26
CA ALA A 528 2.33 -10.06 16.70
C ALA A 528 1.65 -8.70 17.03
N PRO A 529 2.28 -7.73 17.72
CA PRO A 529 1.65 -6.43 18.00
C PRO A 529 1.33 -5.61 16.74
N GLU A 530 2.24 -5.66 15.76
CA GLU A 530 2.12 -4.99 14.47
C GLU A 530 1.02 -5.66 13.62
N PHE A 531 0.98 -7.00 13.62
CA PHE A 531 -0.06 -7.80 12.97
C PHE A 531 -1.45 -7.54 13.55
N ILE A 532 -1.61 -7.55 14.89
CA ILE A 532 -2.87 -7.20 15.56
C ILE A 532 -3.31 -5.77 15.20
N GLY A 533 -2.39 -4.80 15.18
CA GLY A 533 -2.67 -3.40 14.83
C GLY A 533 -3.06 -3.17 13.36
N GLN A 534 -2.49 -3.94 12.42
CA GLN A 534 -2.95 -3.99 11.03
C GLN A 534 -4.37 -4.56 10.97
N ARG A 535 -4.61 -5.68 11.67
CA ARG A 535 -5.84 -6.46 11.56
C ARG A 535 -7.05 -5.81 12.21
N ARG A 536 -6.88 -5.01 13.28
CA ARG A 536 -7.94 -4.11 13.78
C ARG A 536 -8.51 -3.24 12.65
N ARG A 537 -7.64 -2.54 11.90
CA ARG A 537 -8.06 -1.60 10.85
C ARG A 537 -8.80 -2.33 9.73
N TRP A 538 -8.23 -3.43 9.23
CA TRP A 538 -8.80 -4.17 8.11
C TRP A 538 -10.12 -4.87 8.44
N LEU A 539 -10.25 -5.47 9.62
CA LEU A 539 -11.49 -6.16 10.02
C LEU A 539 -12.61 -5.15 10.26
N ASN A 540 -12.37 -4.10 11.05
CA ASN A 540 -13.40 -3.10 11.35
C ASN A 540 -13.80 -2.30 10.10
N GLY A 541 -12.82 -1.86 9.32
CA GLY A 541 -13.05 -1.14 8.06
C GLY A 541 -13.79 -1.98 7.03
N SER A 542 -13.41 -3.25 6.84
CA SER A 542 -14.12 -4.15 5.93
C SER A 542 -15.54 -4.45 6.38
N PHE A 543 -15.78 -4.66 7.69
CA PHE A 543 -17.13 -4.89 8.21
C PHE A 543 -18.04 -3.66 8.01
N ALA A 544 -17.54 -2.46 8.34
CA ALA A 544 -18.29 -1.21 8.17
C ALA A 544 -18.58 -0.91 6.68
N ALA A 545 -17.59 -1.08 5.80
CA ALA A 545 -17.74 -0.85 4.36
C ALA A 545 -18.65 -1.88 3.68
N SER A 546 -18.60 -3.16 4.07
CA SER A 546 -19.52 -4.19 3.56
C SER A 546 -20.98 -3.88 3.92
N ILE A 547 -21.25 -3.49 5.18
CA ILE A 547 -22.59 -3.05 5.59
C ILE A 547 -23.01 -1.79 4.83
N TYR A 548 -22.11 -0.82 4.63
CA TYR A 548 -22.40 0.36 3.82
C TYR A 548 -22.82 -0.01 2.39
N ALA A 549 -22.07 -0.88 1.71
CA ALA A 549 -22.37 -1.33 0.36
C ALA A 549 -23.72 -2.07 0.26
N LEU A 550 -24.03 -2.94 1.23
CA LEU A 550 -25.32 -3.62 1.33
C LEU A 550 -26.48 -2.63 1.53
N MET A 551 -26.36 -1.71 2.50
CA MET A 551 -27.39 -0.69 2.78
C MET A 551 -27.64 0.24 1.59
N HIS A 552 -26.62 0.53 0.78
CA HIS A 552 -26.72 1.46 -0.35
C HIS A 552 -26.90 0.77 -1.70
N PHE A 553 -27.01 -0.57 -1.76
CA PHE A 553 -27.06 -1.35 -3.00
C PHE A 553 -28.15 -0.89 -3.98
N GLY A 554 -29.29 -0.38 -3.48
CA GLY A 554 -30.33 0.23 -4.31
C GLY A 554 -29.87 1.37 -5.24
N ARG A 555 -28.68 1.95 -5.01
CA ARG A 555 -28.04 2.90 -5.93
C ARG A 555 -27.49 2.28 -7.21
N MET A 556 -27.20 0.98 -7.23
CA MET A 556 -26.74 0.28 -8.44
C MET A 556 -27.77 0.43 -9.57
N TYR A 557 -29.07 0.49 -9.23
CA TYR A 557 -30.17 0.77 -10.17
C TYR A 557 -30.16 2.20 -10.76
N LYS A 558 -29.32 3.12 -10.27
CA LYS A 558 -29.13 4.46 -10.86
C LYS A 558 -27.89 4.54 -11.77
N SER A 559 -27.11 3.47 -11.87
CA SER A 559 -26.02 3.31 -12.82
C SER A 559 -26.54 3.09 -14.25
N GLY A 560 -25.62 3.05 -15.23
CA GLY A 560 -25.89 2.63 -16.60
C GLY A 560 -25.64 1.13 -16.87
N HIS A 561 -25.54 0.29 -15.84
CA HIS A 561 -25.25 -1.15 -16.02
C HIS A 561 -26.44 -1.91 -16.63
N ASN A 562 -26.13 -2.89 -17.48
CA ASN A 562 -27.16 -3.70 -18.15
C ASN A 562 -27.76 -4.77 -17.22
N ILE A 563 -28.91 -5.33 -17.62
CA ILE A 563 -29.69 -6.30 -16.84
C ILE A 563 -28.85 -7.53 -16.43
N ILE A 564 -28.00 -8.05 -17.33
CA ILE A 564 -27.15 -9.22 -17.07
C ILE A 564 -26.14 -8.92 -15.96
N ARG A 565 -25.46 -7.77 -16.03
CA ARG A 565 -24.52 -7.33 -14.98
C ARG A 565 -25.23 -7.02 -13.67
N MET A 566 -26.41 -6.40 -13.73
CA MET A 566 -27.25 -6.19 -12.54
C MET A 566 -27.67 -7.51 -11.87
N PHE A 567 -28.00 -8.56 -12.63
CA PHE A 567 -28.26 -9.90 -12.10
C PHE A 567 -27.04 -10.47 -11.34
N PHE A 568 -25.85 -10.40 -11.93
CA PHE A 568 -24.61 -10.82 -11.25
C PHE A 568 -24.29 -9.99 -10.00
N PHE A 569 -24.59 -8.70 -9.99
CA PHE A 569 -24.47 -7.88 -8.77
C PHE A 569 -25.43 -8.32 -7.64
N HIS A 570 -26.61 -8.88 -7.94
CA HIS A 570 -27.49 -9.46 -6.91
C HIS A 570 -26.93 -10.78 -6.37
N ILE A 571 -26.34 -11.63 -7.21
CA ILE A 571 -25.61 -12.83 -6.76
C ILE A 571 -24.47 -12.43 -5.82
N GLN A 572 -23.70 -11.40 -6.18
CA GLN A 572 -22.63 -10.90 -5.32
C GLN A 572 -23.15 -10.26 -4.02
N MET A 573 -24.28 -9.54 -4.06
CA MET A 573 -24.92 -9.00 -2.87
C MET A 573 -25.35 -10.11 -1.91
N LEU A 574 -25.96 -11.19 -2.43
CA LEU A 574 -26.36 -12.36 -1.64
C LEU A 574 -25.15 -13.07 -1.04
N TYR A 575 -24.11 -13.34 -1.83
CA TYR A 575 -22.83 -13.91 -1.37
C TYR A 575 -22.20 -13.06 -0.24
N ASN A 576 -22.12 -11.74 -0.43
CA ASN A 576 -21.59 -10.82 0.58
C ASN A 576 -22.46 -10.79 1.84
N THR A 577 -23.79 -10.87 1.71
CA THR A 577 -24.72 -10.91 2.86
C THR A 577 -24.51 -12.16 3.70
N VAL A 578 -24.43 -13.33 3.06
CA VAL A 578 -24.13 -14.60 3.76
C VAL A 578 -22.74 -14.57 4.38
N THR A 579 -21.74 -14.04 3.66
CA THR A 579 -20.35 -13.92 4.18
C THR A 579 -20.28 -13.02 5.42
N VAL A 580 -20.99 -11.89 5.44
CA VAL A 580 -21.06 -10.98 6.61
C VAL A 580 -21.79 -11.66 7.79
N PHE A 581 -22.89 -12.38 7.53
CA PHE A 581 -23.61 -13.15 8.56
C PHE A 581 -22.72 -14.23 9.18
N MET A 582 -22.06 -15.04 8.35
CA MET A 582 -21.14 -16.09 8.80
C MET A 582 -19.94 -15.51 9.57
N SER A 583 -19.44 -14.34 9.15
CA SER A 583 -18.37 -13.62 9.86
C SER A 583 -18.82 -13.16 11.25
N TRP A 584 -20.06 -12.67 11.41
CA TRP A 584 -20.58 -12.24 12.72
C TRP A 584 -20.62 -13.38 13.74
N PHE A 585 -21.03 -14.58 13.32
CA PHE A 585 -21.12 -15.78 14.15
C PHE A 585 -19.85 -16.66 14.12
N ALA A 586 -18.73 -16.17 13.57
CA ALA A 586 -17.51 -16.95 13.43
C ALA A 586 -16.93 -17.41 14.77
N LEU A 587 -17.03 -16.58 15.83
CA LEU A 587 -16.49 -16.93 17.15
C LEU A 587 -17.22 -18.14 17.76
N ALA A 588 -18.56 -18.13 17.74
CA ALA A 588 -19.35 -19.28 18.16
C ALA A 588 -19.11 -20.50 17.26
N SER A 589 -19.05 -20.31 15.94
CA SER A 589 -18.86 -21.40 14.97
C SER A 589 -17.52 -22.12 15.16
N TYR A 590 -16.43 -21.39 15.41
CA TYR A 590 -15.11 -21.98 15.69
C TYR A 590 -15.07 -22.72 17.03
N TRP A 591 -15.66 -22.14 18.08
CA TRP A 591 -15.78 -22.81 19.38
C TRP A 591 -16.61 -24.11 19.29
N LEU A 592 -17.81 -24.03 18.68
CA LEU A 592 -18.69 -25.18 18.50
C LEU A 592 -18.01 -26.28 17.67
N THR A 593 -17.36 -25.92 16.54
CA THR A 593 -16.60 -26.88 15.72
C THR A 593 -15.49 -27.56 16.52
N THR A 594 -14.72 -26.78 17.30
CA THR A 594 -13.67 -27.30 18.20
C THR A 594 -14.26 -28.27 19.22
N SER A 595 -15.35 -27.90 19.89
CA SER A 595 -16.00 -28.75 20.89
C SER A 595 -16.54 -30.04 20.28
N VAL A 596 -17.25 -29.95 19.16
CA VAL A 596 -17.92 -31.07 18.49
C VAL A 596 -16.92 -32.10 17.97
N ILE A 597 -15.82 -31.67 17.35
CA ILE A 597 -14.77 -32.60 16.89
C ILE A 597 -14.12 -33.31 18.08
N MET A 598 -13.91 -32.61 19.21
CA MET A 598 -13.46 -33.23 20.46
C MET A 598 -14.48 -34.20 21.05
N ASP A 599 -15.79 -33.97 20.92
CA ASP A 599 -16.81 -34.91 21.42
C ASP A 599 -16.94 -36.15 20.52
N LEU A 600 -16.99 -35.97 19.20
CA LEU A 600 -17.13 -37.04 18.20
C LEU A 600 -15.97 -38.05 18.20
N VAL A 601 -14.79 -37.64 18.68
CA VAL A 601 -13.60 -38.51 18.82
C VAL A 601 -13.31 -38.87 20.27
N GLY A 602 -13.70 -38.04 21.24
CA GLY A 602 -13.51 -38.31 22.67
C GLY A 602 -14.53 -39.31 23.23
N ASN A 603 -15.79 -39.23 22.79
CA ASN A 603 -16.93 -39.92 23.40
C ASN A 603 -17.61 -40.85 22.37
N PRO A 604 -17.03 -42.02 22.05
CA PRO A 604 -17.71 -43.03 21.23
C PRO A 604 -19.00 -43.51 21.90
N LYS A 605 -19.97 -44.00 21.11
CA LYS A 605 -21.24 -44.51 21.66
C LYS A 605 -21.00 -45.81 22.44
N PRO A 606 -21.74 -46.08 23.53
CA PRO A 606 -21.61 -47.33 24.30
C PRO A 606 -21.76 -48.60 23.45
N ASP A 607 -22.64 -48.57 22.45
CA ASP A 607 -22.97 -49.72 21.60
C ASP A 607 -22.10 -49.84 20.32
N SER A 608 -21.11 -48.96 20.15
CA SER A 608 -20.22 -48.92 18.97
C SER A 608 -18.85 -49.52 19.27
N ASN A 609 -18.25 -50.22 18.30
CA ASN A 609 -16.88 -50.78 18.40
C ASN A 609 -15.76 -49.71 18.41
N ASP A 610 -16.11 -48.43 18.48
CA ASP A 610 -15.20 -47.31 18.31
C ASP A 610 -14.41 -46.99 19.60
N ARG A 611 -13.15 -46.62 19.42
CA ARG A 611 -12.24 -46.24 20.52
C ARG A 611 -11.91 -44.76 20.45
N ALA A 612 -11.87 -44.09 21.60
CA ALA A 612 -11.52 -42.68 21.68
C ALA A 612 -10.03 -42.46 21.36
N PHE A 613 -9.73 -41.41 20.61
CA PHE A 613 -8.39 -41.16 20.06
C PHE A 613 -7.87 -39.76 20.45
N PRO A 614 -6.59 -39.60 20.83
CA PRO A 614 -5.49 -40.57 20.72
C PRO A 614 -5.20 -41.39 21.98
N PHE A 615 -5.80 -41.08 23.14
CA PHE A 615 -5.37 -41.62 24.44
C PHE A 615 -6.30 -42.72 25.00
N GLY A 616 -7.19 -43.29 24.18
CA GLY A 616 -8.16 -44.31 24.61
C GLY A 616 -9.35 -43.73 25.39
N ASN A 617 -10.33 -44.60 25.66
CA ASN A 617 -11.67 -44.23 26.15
C ASN A 617 -11.68 -43.52 27.51
N THR A 618 -10.65 -43.68 28.35
CA THR A 618 -10.59 -43.05 29.68
C THR A 618 -9.90 -41.70 29.67
N ALA A 619 -8.73 -41.59 29.02
CA ALA A 619 -7.93 -40.36 29.07
C ALA A 619 -8.36 -39.32 28.03
N THR A 620 -8.89 -39.74 26.86
CA THR A 620 -9.29 -38.81 25.80
C THR A 620 -10.44 -37.87 26.22
N PRO A 621 -11.54 -38.33 26.87
CA PRO A 621 -12.57 -37.43 27.38
C PRO A 621 -12.03 -36.40 28.38
N ILE A 622 -11.12 -36.83 29.26
CA ILE A 622 -10.53 -35.96 30.30
C ILE A 622 -9.66 -34.88 29.66
N VAL A 623 -8.76 -35.26 28.75
CA VAL A 623 -7.90 -34.29 28.02
C VAL A 623 -8.75 -33.34 27.19
N ASN A 624 -9.77 -33.83 26.48
CA ASN A 624 -10.68 -32.99 25.70
C ASN A 624 -11.45 -32.00 26.57
N THR A 625 -11.92 -32.44 27.75
CA THR A 625 -12.60 -31.58 28.72
C THR A 625 -11.67 -30.49 29.28
N ILE A 626 -10.43 -30.83 29.63
CA ILE A 626 -9.43 -29.87 30.09
C ILE A 626 -9.11 -28.85 28.97
N LEU A 627 -8.87 -29.31 27.74
CA LEU A 627 -8.60 -28.42 26.59
C LEU A 627 -9.77 -27.48 26.28
N LYS A 628 -11.01 -27.93 26.43
CA LYS A 628 -12.22 -27.11 26.29
C LYS A 628 -12.26 -25.96 27.29
N TYR A 629 -12.05 -26.24 28.59
CA TYR A 629 -12.03 -25.19 29.61
C TYR A 629 -10.81 -24.26 29.46
N LEU A 630 -9.63 -24.78 29.09
CA LEU A 630 -8.46 -23.95 28.79
C LEU A 630 -8.70 -23.05 27.56
N TYR A 631 -9.36 -23.54 26.51
CA TYR A 631 -9.73 -22.73 25.34
C TYR A 631 -10.63 -21.55 25.74
N LEU A 632 -11.65 -21.80 26.56
CA LEU A 632 -12.54 -20.73 27.06
C LEU A 632 -11.79 -19.75 27.98
N ALA A 633 -10.86 -20.22 28.81
CA ALA A 633 -10.03 -19.36 29.64
C ALA A 633 -9.07 -18.48 28.81
N PHE A 634 -8.42 -19.04 27.79
CA PHE A 634 -7.57 -18.28 26.87
C PHE A 634 -8.39 -17.31 25.99
N LEU A 635 -9.62 -17.66 25.62
CA LEU A 635 -10.53 -16.76 24.91
C LEU A 635 -10.98 -15.59 25.80
N LEU A 636 -11.36 -15.86 27.06
CA LEU A 636 -11.67 -14.83 28.05
C LEU A 636 -10.46 -13.91 28.30
N LEU A 637 -9.25 -14.47 28.34
CA LEU A 637 -8.01 -13.70 28.40
C LEU A 637 -7.86 -12.75 27.20
N GLN A 638 -8.30 -13.11 25.99
CA GLN A 638 -8.25 -12.19 24.84
C GLN A 638 -9.20 -11.00 25.03
N PHE A 639 -10.40 -11.19 25.59
CA PHE A 639 -11.29 -10.08 25.94
C PHE A 639 -10.69 -9.17 27.03
N ILE A 640 -10.06 -9.74 28.06
CA ILE A 640 -9.37 -8.99 29.12
C ILE A 640 -8.21 -8.16 28.53
N LEU A 641 -7.35 -8.79 27.72
CA LEU A 641 -6.22 -8.12 27.07
C LEU A 641 -6.69 -7.04 26.09
N ALA A 642 -7.71 -7.31 25.28
CA ALA A 642 -8.18 -6.39 24.26
C ALA A 642 -8.91 -5.16 24.81
N LEU A 643 -9.54 -5.26 25.99
CA LEU A 643 -10.18 -4.14 26.67
C LEU A 643 -9.23 -3.38 27.60
N GLY A 644 -8.21 -4.04 28.16
CA GLY A 644 -7.30 -3.46 29.15
C GLY A 644 -5.96 -2.94 28.61
N ASN A 645 -5.36 -3.59 27.59
CA ASN A 645 -3.96 -3.37 27.23
C ASN A 645 -3.71 -3.23 25.72
N ARG A 646 -2.87 -2.25 25.33
CA ARG A 646 -2.33 -2.19 23.96
C ARG A 646 -1.38 -3.39 23.72
N PRO A 647 -1.44 -4.09 22.56
CA PRO A 647 -0.60 -5.26 22.28
C PRO A 647 0.91 -5.04 22.42
N LYS A 648 1.39 -3.81 22.17
CA LYS A 648 2.80 -3.44 22.34
C LYS A 648 3.30 -3.53 23.79
N GLY A 649 2.42 -3.41 24.79
CA GLY A 649 2.73 -3.55 26.21
C GLY A 649 2.56 -4.97 26.78
N SER A 650 1.95 -5.89 26.02
CA SER A 650 1.59 -7.25 26.47
C SER A 650 2.04 -8.34 25.48
N LYS A 651 3.15 -8.08 24.77
CA LYS A 651 3.64 -8.88 23.63
C LYS A 651 3.70 -10.38 23.94
N TRP A 652 4.30 -10.75 25.06
CA TRP A 652 4.47 -12.14 25.48
C TRP A 652 3.14 -12.86 25.72
N THR A 653 2.14 -12.19 26.32
CA THR A 653 0.82 -12.80 26.58
C THR A 653 0.07 -13.06 25.28
N TYR A 654 0.18 -12.17 24.29
CA TYR A 654 -0.35 -12.42 22.94
C TYR A 654 0.40 -13.55 22.24
N ILE A 655 1.74 -13.60 22.30
CA ILE A 655 2.54 -14.69 21.71
C ILE A 655 2.16 -16.05 22.33
N MET A 656 2.04 -16.13 23.67
CA MET A 656 1.57 -17.34 24.36
C MET A 656 0.16 -17.75 23.93
N SER A 657 -0.71 -16.78 23.67
CA SER A 657 -2.07 -17.03 23.18
C SER A 657 -2.08 -17.58 21.75
N PHE A 658 -1.26 -17.03 20.84
CA PHE A 658 -1.07 -17.57 19.48
C PHE A 658 -0.54 -19.01 19.52
N SER A 659 0.48 -19.27 20.35
CA SER A 659 1.05 -20.62 20.51
C SER A 659 0.02 -21.61 21.05
N PHE A 660 -0.74 -21.23 22.09
CA PHE A 660 -1.78 -22.08 22.67
C PHE A 660 -2.89 -22.42 21.66
N PHE A 661 -3.45 -21.42 20.97
CA PHE A 661 -4.49 -21.66 19.96
C PHE A 661 -3.95 -22.44 18.75
N GLY A 662 -2.67 -22.32 18.42
CA GLY A 662 -1.99 -23.14 17.42
C GLY A 662 -1.87 -24.61 17.83
N VAL A 663 -1.52 -24.90 19.09
CA VAL A 663 -1.46 -26.28 19.63
C VAL A 663 -2.85 -26.93 19.67
N VAL A 664 -3.88 -26.20 20.13
CA VAL A 664 -5.27 -26.72 20.09
C VAL A 664 -5.72 -26.95 18.64
N GLN A 665 -5.35 -26.06 17.71
CA GLN A 665 -5.73 -26.21 16.31
C GLN A 665 -5.00 -27.38 15.62
N LEU A 666 -3.74 -27.66 15.94
CA LEU A 666 -3.02 -28.88 15.53
C LEU A 666 -3.76 -30.12 16.01
N TYR A 667 -4.18 -30.14 17.29
CA TYR A 667 -4.93 -31.26 17.85
C TYR A 667 -6.26 -31.47 17.14
N ILE A 668 -7.03 -30.40 16.87
CA ILE A 668 -8.27 -30.47 16.09
C ILE A 668 -8.04 -30.98 14.66
N ILE A 669 -6.94 -30.60 14.00
CA ILE A 669 -6.59 -31.14 12.67
C ILE A 669 -6.33 -32.65 12.75
N VAL A 670 -5.59 -33.11 13.76
CA VAL A 670 -5.32 -34.54 14.00
C VAL A 670 -6.61 -35.32 14.28
N LEU A 671 -7.52 -34.80 15.13
CA LEU A 671 -8.83 -35.41 15.37
C LEU A 671 -9.71 -35.43 14.11
N SER A 672 -9.65 -34.37 13.29
CA SER A 672 -10.39 -34.29 12.02
C SER A 672 -9.91 -35.32 11.00
N MET A 673 -8.59 -35.52 10.88
CA MET A 673 -8.01 -36.56 10.02
C MET A 673 -8.39 -37.96 10.50
N TYR A 674 -8.43 -38.19 11.83
CA TYR A 674 -8.91 -39.46 12.40
C TYR A 674 -10.38 -39.74 12.03
N LEU A 675 -11.27 -38.73 12.09
CA LEU A 675 -12.66 -38.87 11.64
C LEU A 675 -12.77 -39.23 10.15
N VAL A 676 -11.94 -38.63 9.29
CA VAL A 676 -11.91 -38.95 7.85
C VAL A 676 -11.43 -40.38 7.60
N VAL A 677 -10.38 -40.84 8.29
CA VAL A 677 -9.89 -42.24 8.17
C VAL A 677 -10.94 -43.23 8.66
N ARG A 678 -11.62 -42.94 9.79
CA ARG A 678 -12.72 -43.76 10.32
C ARG A 678 -13.90 -43.86 9.35
N ALA A 679 -14.21 -42.79 8.60
CA ALA A 679 -15.27 -42.81 7.59
C ALA A 679 -15.00 -43.73 6.39
N PHE A 680 -13.72 -44.00 6.08
CA PHE A 680 -13.31 -44.98 5.06
C PHE A 680 -12.98 -46.37 5.64
N SER A 681 -13.07 -46.55 6.96
CA SER A 681 -12.78 -47.83 7.62
C SER A 681 -14.06 -48.66 7.72
N SER A 682 -14.07 -49.82 7.07
CA SER A 682 -15.20 -50.76 7.12
C SER A 682 -15.45 -51.25 8.54
N GLY A 683 -16.70 -51.18 9.00
CA GLY A 683 -17.13 -51.63 10.33
C GLY A 683 -17.32 -50.54 11.40
N SER A 684 -17.31 -49.25 11.05
CA SER A 684 -17.72 -48.16 11.95
C SER A 684 -19.13 -47.63 11.63
N ASP A 685 -19.78 -46.99 12.61
CA ASP A 685 -21.03 -46.23 12.45
C ASP A 685 -20.96 -45.11 11.39
N LEU A 686 -19.75 -44.73 10.97
CA LEU A 686 -19.48 -43.73 9.94
C LEU A 686 -18.89 -44.35 8.65
N ALA A 687 -18.92 -45.66 8.47
CA ALA A 687 -18.43 -46.28 7.23
C ALA A 687 -19.33 -45.94 6.03
N PHE A 688 -18.73 -45.59 4.89
CA PHE A 688 -19.47 -45.59 3.61
C PHE A 688 -19.85 -47.01 3.19
N VAL A 689 -20.99 -47.16 2.53
CA VAL A 689 -21.36 -48.43 1.88
C VAL A 689 -20.57 -48.58 0.57
N THR A 690 -19.33 -49.06 0.68
CA THR A 690 -18.45 -49.34 -0.46
C THR A 690 -18.83 -50.62 -1.22
N ASP A 691 -19.42 -51.58 -0.50
CA ASP A 691 -19.44 -52.99 -0.94
C ASP A 691 -20.72 -53.37 -1.68
N GLN A 692 -21.70 -52.46 -1.76
CA GLN A 692 -23.01 -52.68 -2.40
C GLN A 692 -23.18 -51.85 -3.70
N GLY A 693 -22.06 -51.39 -4.27
CA GLY A 693 -22.01 -50.73 -5.57
C GLY A 693 -22.33 -49.23 -5.55
N VAL A 694 -22.10 -48.59 -6.71
CA VAL A 694 -22.06 -47.13 -6.86
C VAL A 694 -23.36 -46.43 -6.46
N GLY A 695 -24.52 -47.09 -6.64
CA GLY A 695 -25.83 -46.53 -6.30
C GLY A 695 -26.03 -46.30 -4.80
N GLU A 696 -25.74 -47.32 -3.97
CA GLU A 696 -25.84 -47.19 -2.52
C GLU A 696 -24.68 -46.36 -1.93
N PHE A 697 -23.48 -46.43 -2.53
CA PHE A 697 -22.39 -45.52 -2.20
C PHE A 697 -22.82 -44.05 -2.37
N LEU A 698 -23.44 -43.67 -3.50
CA LEU A 698 -23.89 -42.30 -3.73
C LEU A 698 -25.00 -41.87 -2.77
N LYS A 699 -25.94 -42.76 -2.41
CA LYS A 699 -26.96 -42.49 -1.38
C LYS A 699 -26.33 -42.29 0.01
N SER A 700 -25.35 -43.12 0.38
CA SER A 700 -24.59 -43.01 1.61
C SER A 700 -23.77 -41.70 1.67
N PHE A 701 -23.17 -41.30 0.54
CA PHE A 701 -22.32 -40.12 0.41
C PHE A 701 -23.11 -38.79 0.43
N PHE A 702 -24.29 -38.74 -0.22
CA PHE A 702 -25.16 -37.56 -0.22
C PHE A 702 -26.28 -37.60 0.84
N GLY A 703 -26.28 -38.61 1.72
CA GLY A 703 -27.27 -38.77 2.79
C GLY A 703 -27.22 -37.66 3.84
N SER A 704 -28.39 -37.19 4.28
CA SER A 704 -28.55 -36.07 5.22
C SER A 704 -28.04 -36.31 6.65
N SER A 705 -27.61 -37.53 6.97
CA SER A 705 -26.96 -37.93 8.23
C SER A 705 -25.53 -38.47 8.03
N GLY A 706 -25.03 -38.48 6.78
CA GLY A 706 -23.84 -39.26 6.41
C GLY A 706 -22.49 -38.56 6.65
N PRO A 707 -21.39 -39.35 6.75
CA PRO A 707 -20.02 -38.84 6.81
C PRO A 707 -19.63 -38.04 5.56
N GLY A 708 -20.29 -38.31 4.43
CA GLY A 708 -20.05 -37.64 3.15
C GLY A 708 -20.19 -36.12 3.24
N ILE A 709 -21.03 -35.58 4.12
CA ILE A 709 -21.14 -34.12 4.36
C ILE A 709 -19.79 -33.54 4.83
N ILE A 710 -19.05 -34.26 5.69
CA ILE A 710 -17.73 -33.83 6.17
C ILE A 710 -16.71 -33.87 5.02
N ILE A 711 -16.74 -34.92 4.19
CA ILE A 711 -15.81 -35.06 3.06
C ILE A 711 -16.10 -34.07 1.94
N ILE A 712 -17.38 -33.85 1.59
CA ILE A 712 -17.83 -32.81 0.65
C ILE A 712 -17.34 -31.44 1.13
N ALA A 713 -17.48 -31.13 2.41
CA ALA A 713 -17.04 -29.86 2.95
C ALA A 713 -15.51 -29.71 2.99
N LEU A 714 -14.75 -30.74 3.36
CA LEU A 714 -13.28 -30.72 3.33
C LEU A 714 -12.72 -30.64 1.90
N ALA A 715 -13.35 -31.32 0.94
CA ALA A 715 -13.03 -31.22 -0.47
C ALA A 715 -13.38 -29.82 -1.01
N ALA A 716 -14.52 -29.25 -0.62
CA ALA A 716 -14.93 -27.90 -1.00
C ALA A 716 -14.08 -26.79 -0.36
N THR A 717 -13.55 -26.97 0.85
CA THR A 717 -12.71 -25.96 1.53
C THR A 717 -11.24 -26.07 1.18
N PHE A 718 -10.65 -27.27 1.25
CA PHE A 718 -9.20 -27.45 1.05
C PHE A 718 -8.87 -28.05 -0.32
N GLY A 719 -9.69 -29.00 -0.82
CA GLY A 719 -9.53 -29.58 -2.15
C GLY A 719 -9.62 -28.52 -3.27
N LEU A 720 -10.65 -27.66 -3.22
CA LEU A 720 -10.79 -26.55 -4.17
C LEU A 720 -9.66 -25.51 -4.06
N TYR A 721 -9.01 -25.35 -2.90
CA TYR A 721 -7.83 -24.47 -2.79
C TYR A 721 -6.64 -25.06 -3.55
N PHE A 722 -6.38 -26.38 -3.44
CA PHE A 722 -5.37 -27.05 -4.27
C PHE A 722 -5.70 -26.95 -5.75
N VAL A 723 -6.91 -27.35 -6.16
CA VAL A 723 -7.33 -27.34 -7.57
C VAL A 723 -7.27 -25.94 -8.18
N ALA A 724 -7.80 -24.93 -7.48
CA ALA A 724 -7.73 -23.54 -7.94
C ALA A 724 -6.28 -23.06 -8.08
N SER A 725 -5.39 -23.39 -7.14
CA SER A 725 -3.99 -22.94 -7.17
C SER A 725 -3.16 -23.60 -8.28
N PHE A 726 -3.47 -24.86 -8.62
CA PHE A 726 -2.92 -25.51 -9.82
C PHE A 726 -3.49 -24.92 -11.11
N MET A 727 -4.81 -24.70 -11.22
CA MET A 727 -5.42 -24.01 -12.36
C MET A 727 -4.90 -22.57 -12.53
N TYR A 728 -4.54 -21.91 -11.42
CA TYR A 728 -3.95 -20.59 -11.41
C TYR A 728 -2.44 -20.61 -11.73
N MET A 729 -1.81 -21.78 -11.84
CA MET A 729 -0.37 -21.96 -12.11
C MET A 729 0.55 -21.38 -11.02
N ASP A 730 0.09 -21.36 -9.75
CA ASP A 730 0.91 -20.94 -8.60
C ASP A 730 0.60 -21.78 -7.35
N PRO A 731 0.91 -23.10 -7.35
CA PRO A 731 0.54 -24.02 -6.27
C PRO A 731 1.43 -23.91 -5.02
N TRP A 732 2.55 -23.19 -5.07
CA TRP A 732 3.63 -23.31 -4.08
C TRP A 732 3.22 -22.95 -2.64
N HIS A 733 2.32 -21.98 -2.49
CA HIS A 733 1.81 -21.57 -1.17
C HIS A 733 1.02 -22.67 -0.46
N MET A 734 0.45 -23.65 -1.20
CA MET A 734 -0.20 -24.84 -0.63
C MET A 734 0.79 -25.78 0.09
N PHE A 735 2.09 -25.67 -0.20
CA PHE A 735 3.14 -26.49 0.42
C PHE A 735 4.00 -25.69 1.40
N THR A 736 4.26 -24.41 1.13
CA THR A 736 5.18 -23.58 1.92
C THR A 736 4.51 -22.76 3.04
N SER A 737 3.19 -22.57 2.96
CA SER A 737 2.47 -21.60 3.79
C SER A 737 1.15 -22.11 4.38
N PHE A 738 0.49 -23.07 3.71
CA PHE A 738 -0.78 -23.66 4.15
C PHE A 738 -0.70 -24.36 5.52
N PRO A 739 0.35 -25.14 5.88
CA PRO A 739 0.44 -25.73 7.22
C PRO A 739 0.46 -24.68 8.34
N GLN A 740 1.23 -23.60 8.18
CA GLN A 740 1.29 -22.51 9.15
C GLN A 740 -0.03 -21.74 9.23
N TYR A 741 -0.70 -21.53 8.09
CA TYR A 741 -2.04 -20.94 8.06
C TYR A 741 -3.08 -21.79 8.82
N LEU A 742 -3.10 -23.11 8.58
CA LEU A 742 -3.99 -24.04 9.27
C LEU A 742 -3.80 -24.03 10.79
N LEU A 743 -2.58 -23.79 11.29
CA LEU A 743 -2.35 -23.64 12.73
C LEU A 743 -2.84 -22.29 13.28
N ILE A 744 -2.66 -21.20 12.51
CA ILE A 744 -2.95 -19.84 12.99
C ILE A 744 -4.42 -19.43 12.77
N MET A 745 -5.20 -20.11 11.90
CA MET A 745 -6.58 -19.70 11.56
C MET A 745 -7.52 -19.57 12.78
N SER A 746 -7.36 -20.39 13.82
CA SER A 746 -8.07 -20.23 15.10
C SER A 746 -7.82 -18.87 15.76
N SER A 747 -6.58 -18.38 15.69
CA SER A 747 -6.16 -17.09 16.24
C SER A 747 -6.67 -15.89 15.44
N PHE A 748 -6.99 -16.06 14.14
CA PHE A 748 -7.67 -15.00 13.36
C PHE A 748 -9.04 -14.65 13.96
N ILE A 749 -9.73 -15.63 14.54
CA ILE A 749 -11.02 -15.40 15.20
C ILE A 749 -10.80 -15.07 16.69
N ASN A 750 -10.14 -15.95 17.43
CA ASN A 750 -10.03 -15.86 18.89
C ASN A 750 -9.19 -14.67 19.36
N ILE A 751 -8.17 -14.26 18.61
CA ILE A 751 -7.30 -13.11 18.96
C ILE A 751 -7.65 -11.90 18.09
N LEU A 752 -7.52 -12.01 16.77
CA LEU A 752 -7.58 -10.83 15.89
C LEU A 752 -8.99 -10.23 15.82
N MET A 753 -10.03 -11.04 15.62
CA MET A 753 -11.41 -10.55 15.57
C MET A 753 -11.91 -10.06 16.93
N VAL A 754 -11.62 -10.80 18.02
CA VAL A 754 -11.91 -10.35 19.39
C VAL A 754 -11.25 -9.01 19.68
N TYR A 755 -9.96 -8.85 19.36
CA TYR A 755 -9.26 -7.58 19.54
C TYR A 755 -9.85 -6.45 18.69
N ALA A 756 -10.17 -6.72 17.42
CA ALA A 756 -10.68 -5.74 16.49
C ALA A 756 -12.04 -5.18 16.93
N PHE A 757 -13.00 -6.06 17.26
CA PHE A 757 -14.34 -5.67 17.71
C PHE A 757 -14.28 -5.00 19.10
N SER A 758 -13.46 -5.54 20.01
CA SER A 758 -13.20 -4.92 21.33
C SER A 758 -12.57 -3.54 21.22
N ASN A 759 -11.95 -3.19 20.09
CA ASN A 759 -11.35 -1.89 19.85
C ASN A 759 -12.07 -1.03 18.80
N TRP A 760 -13.38 -1.26 18.55
CA TRP A 760 -14.17 -0.48 17.58
C TRP A 760 -14.15 1.05 17.80
N HIS A 761 -13.95 1.51 19.04
CA HIS A 761 -13.75 2.94 19.35
C HIS A 761 -12.44 3.55 18.82
N ASP A 762 -11.42 2.71 18.57
CA ASP A 762 -10.10 3.15 18.14
C ASP A 762 -10.08 3.28 16.62
N VAL A 763 -10.29 4.50 16.16
CA VAL A 763 -10.16 4.89 14.74
C VAL A 763 -8.82 5.56 14.43
N SER A 764 -7.82 5.41 15.32
CA SER A 764 -6.48 5.92 15.03
C SER A 764 -5.86 5.17 13.84
N TRP A 765 -5.24 5.94 12.95
CA TRP A 765 -4.16 5.44 12.09
C TRP A 765 -2.90 5.35 12.94
N GLY A 766 -2.26 4.17 12.97
CA GLY A 766 -1.19 3.83 13.91
C GLY A 766 0.17 4.51 13.71
N THR A 767 0.20 5.65 13.00
CA THR A 767 1.37 6.53 12.92
C THR A 767 1.73 7.05 14.31
N LYS A 768 3.02 7.13 14.65
CA LYS A 768 3.45 7.95 15.78
C LYS A 768 2.99 9.40 15.55
N GLY A 769 2.55 10.08 16.61
CA GLY A 769 2.19 11.49 16.53
C GLY A 769 3.45 12.35 16.34
N ALA A 770 3.34 13.39 15.52
CA ALA A 770 4.34 14.43 15.37
C ALA A 770 3.63 15.73 14.97
N ASP A 771 3.57 16.67 15.92
CA ASP A 771 3.06 18.04 15.72
C ASP A 771 4.07 19.00 16.37
N LYS A 772 5.12 19.40 15.63
CA LYS A 772 5.88 20.66 15.82
C LYS A 772 7.02 20.83 14.80
N ALA A 773 6.78 21.66 13.78
CA ALA A 773 7.74 21.97 12.71
C ALA A 773 8.25 23.44 12.79
N ASP A 774 8.75 23.87 13.94
CA ASP A 774 9.24 25.25 14.19
C ASP A 774 10.70 25.48 13.69
N ALA A 775 10.97 25.17 12.42
CA ALA A 775 12.33 25.11 11.87
C ALA A 775 12.62 25.96 10.61
N LEU A 776 11.59 26.43 9.87
CA LEU A 776 11.76 27.01 8.52
C LEU A 776 11.75 28.57 8.50
N PRO A 777 12.47 29.21 7.56
CA PRO A 777 12.47 30.67 7.38
C PRO A 777 11.28 31.19 6.55
N SER A 778 10.80 32.39 6.90
CA SER A 778 9.70 33.14 6.26
C SER A 778 10.18 34.06 5.13
N VAL A 779 9.30 34.45 4.19
CA VAL A 779 9.65 35.33 3.06
C VAL A 779 8.58 36.38 2.76
N GLU A 780 9.00 37.65 2.74
CA GLU A 780 8.18 38.82 2.40
C GLU A 780 8.54 39.35 1.00
N THR A 781 7.54 39.68 0.18
CA THR A 781 7.76 40.37 -1.11
C THR A 781 8.14 41.83 -0.95
N LYS A 782 8.78 42.38 -2.00
CA LYS A 782 8.90 43.82 -2.21
C LYS A 782 8.38 44.18 -3.60
N LYS A 783 7.95 45.43 -3.78
CA LYS A 783 7.54 45.94 -5.10
C LYS A 783 8.78 46.27 -5.92
N ASP A 784 8.71 45.99 -7.22
CA ASP A 784 9.74 46.38 -8.20
C ASP A 784 9.80 47.91 -8.35
N ASP A 785 10.91 48.45 -8.88
CA ASP A 785 11.13 49.90 -8.96
C ASP A 785 10.14 50.61 -9.92
N ASP A 786 9.58 49.88 -10.90
CA ASP A 786 8.48 50.31 -11.78
C ASP A 786 7.07 50.17 -11.14
N GLY A 787 6.98 49.75 -9.88
CA GLY A 787 5.75 49.66 -9.08
C GLY A 787 4.72 48.59 -9.49
N LYS A 788 4.90 47.91 -10.64
CA LYS A 788 3.90 47.03 -11.26
C LYS A 788 3.99 45.53 -10.90
N ASN A 789 5.10 45.06 -10.35
CA ASN A 789 5.32 43.63 -10.04
C ASN A 789 5.71 43.40 -8.58
N ALA A 790 5.27 42.28 -8.00
CA ALA A 790 5.78 41.75 -6.73
C ALA A 790 7.01 40.87 -7.00
N VAL A 791 8.08 41.12 -6.24
CA VAL A 791 9.42 40.57 -6.46
C VAL A 791 10.04 40.11 -5.15
N ILE A 792 10.65 38.93 -5.15
CA ILE A 792 11.46 38.40 -4.05
C ILE A 792 12.94 38.56 -4.40
N MET A 793 13.77 38.87 -3.40
CA MET A 793 15.23 38.99 -3.54
C MET A 793 15.91 37.78 -2.92
N GLU A 794 16.31 36.81 -3.74
CA GLU A 794 16.99 35.59 -3.28
C GLU A 794 18.51 35.77 -3.20
N ILE A 795 19.08 35.51 -2.04
CA ILE A 795 20.48 35.81 -1.69
C ILE A 795 21.41 34.66 -2.15
N ASP A 796 21.86 34.67 -3.41
CA ASP A 796 22.92 33.77 -3.94
C ASP A 796 24.29 34.21 -3.43
N LYS A 797 24.89 33.37 -2.54
CA LYS A 797 26.99 33.23 -0.57
C LYS A 797 28.44 32.54 -0.74
N PRO A 798 29.57 33.25 -0.95
CA PRO A 798 30.81 32.57 -1.34
C PRO A 798 31.60 32.02 -0.13
N GLN A 799 31.98 30.73 -0.23
CA GLN A 799 32.47 29.81 0.80
C GLN A 799 33.41 30.28 1.93
N ALA A 800 34.21 31.34 1.76
CA ALA A 800 35.20 31.74 2.77
C ALA A 800 34.57 32.45 3.98
N ASP A 801 33.39 33.03 3.78
CA ASP A 801 32.51 33.43 4.87
C ASP A 801 31.58 32.25 5.16
N ILE A 802 32.09 31.20 5.82
CA ILE A 802 31.27 30.13 6.39
C ILE A 802 31.36 29.98 7.93
N ASP A 803 32.52 30.20 8.54
CA ASP A 803 32.81 29.54 9.83
C ASP A 803 32.65 30.38 11.12
N SER A 804 32.82 31.72 11.09
CA SER A 804 32.99 32.51 12.34
C SER A 804 31.72 32.79 13.17
N GLN A 805 30.53 32.46 12.67
CA GLN A 805 29.25 32.63 13.38
C GLN A 805 28.86 31.41 14.22
N PHE A 806 29.53 30.27 14.02
CA PHE A 806 29.27 29.03 14.76
C PHE A 806 29.61 29.17 16.26
N GLU A 807 30.75 29.79 16.56
CA GLU A 807 31.36 29.85 17.90
C GLU A 807 30.48 30.58 18.95
N ALA A 808 29.71 31.58 18.54
CA ALA A 808 28.84 32.34 19.45
C ALA A 808 27.61 31.54 19.95
N THR A 809 27.19 30.52 19.20
CA THR A 809 25.97 29.74 19.49
C THR A 809 26.16 28.78 20.67
N VAL A 810 27.38 28.26 20.84
CA VAL A 810 27.74 27.24 21.85
C VAL A 810 27.39 27.66 23.28
N LYS A 811 27.46 28.96 23.59
CA LYS A 811 27.15 29.50 24.93
C LYS A 811 25.67 29.48 25.33
N ARG A 812 24.74 29.08 24.45
CA ARG A 812 23.29 29.04 24.77
C ARG A 812 22.75 27.63 25.04
N ALA A 813 23.58 26.60 24.99
CA ALA A 813 23.17 25.19 25.11
C ALA A 813 23.01 24.66 26.56
N LEU A 814 22.97 25.53 27.57
CA LEU A 814 23.03 25.14 29.00
C LEU A 814 21.82 25.65 29.83
N THR A 815 20.61 25.24 29.44
CA THR A 815 19.41 25.32 30.30
C THR A 815 18.62 24.01 30.23
N PRO A 816 18.28 23.36 31.37
CA PRO A 816 17.59 22.08 31.37
C PRO A 816 16.12 22.19 30.93
N PHE A 817 15.65 21.16 30.23
CA PHE A 817 14.27 21.06 29.74
C PHE A 817 13.31 20.53 30.81
N ILE A 818 12.10 21.09 30.87
CA ILE A 818 10.99 20.61 31.71
C ILE A 818 9.92 20.03 30.79
N ALA A 819 9.51 18.78 31.04
CA ALA A 819 8.46 18.13 30.26
C ALA A 819 7.07 18.74 30.54
N PRO A 820 6.27 19.03 29.50
CA PRO A 820 4.84 19.32 29.67
C PRO A 820 4.10 18.11 30.24
N ILE A 821 3.02 18.37 30.99
CA ILE A 821 2.04 17.36 31.37
C ILE A 821 0.94 17.35 30.30
N ASP A 822 0.69 16.19 29.69
CA ASP A 822 -0.40 16.03 28.71
C ASP A 822 -1.77 16.01 29.40
N ASP A 823 -2.48 17.13 29.27
CA ASP A 823 -3.80 17.36 29.85
C ASP A 823 -4.89 16.78 28.91
N GLU A 824 -5.21 15.48 29.03
CA GLU A 824 -6.24 14.79 28.22
C GLU A 824 -7.66 15.36 28.50
N LYS A 825 -8.00 16.46 27.82
CA LYS A 825 -9.35 17.05 27.88
C LYS A 825 -10.39 16.18 27.19
N LYS A 826 -11.06 15.35 27.99
CA LYS A 826 -12.23 14.57 27.58
C LYS A 826 -13.34 15.45 26.97
N THR A 827 -13.74 15.11 25.74
CA THR A 827 -15.14 15.13 25.28
C THR A 827 -15.26 14.27 24.01
N LEU A 828 -16.46 13.73 23.70
CA LEU A 828 -16.76 12.72 22.66
C LEU A 828 -16.31 11.26 22.93
N ASP A 829 -15.11 11.02 23.47
CA ASP A 829 -14.53 9.67 23.61
C ASP A 829 -15.43 8.66 24.38
N ASP A 830 -16.05 9.08 25.49
CA ASP A 830 -16.96 8.22 26.27
C ASP A 830 -18.18 7.75 25.47
N SER A 831 -18.61 8.48 24.45
CA SER A 831 -19.68 8.06 23.52
C SER A 831 -19.23 6.91 22.63
N TYR A 832 -17.98 6.96 22.14
CA TYR A 832 -17.40 5.89 21.32
C TYR A 832 -17.07 4.64 22.16
N LYS A 833 -16.60 4.84 23.39
CA LYS A 833 -16.46 3.77 24.40
C LYS A 833 -17.80 3.10 24.71
N SER A 834 -18.89 3.88 24.83
CA SER A 834 -20.26 3.37 25.04
C SER A 834 -20.79 2.59 23.82
N PHE A 835 -20.61 3.11 22.59
CA PHE A 835 -20.98 2.39 21.37
C PHE A 835 -20.21 1.07 21.23
N ARG A 836 -18.89 1.08 21.47
CA ARG A 836 -18.05 -0.12 21.53
C ARG A 836 -18.62 -1.12 22.53
N THR A 837 -18.89 -0.71 23.77
CA THR A 837 -19.42 -1.62 24.79
C THR A 837 -20.75 -2.23 24.36
N ARG A 838 -21.66 -1.46 23.74
CA ARG A 838 -22.91 -1.99 23.16
C ARG A 838 -22.67 -2.98 22.02
N LEU A 839 -21.82 -2.64 21.05
CA LEU A 839 -21.50 -3.50 19.90
C LEU A 839 -20.87 -4.82 20.35
N VAL A 840 -19.87 -4.75 21.23
CA VAL A 840 -19.15 -5.91 21.78
C VAL A 840 -20.09 -6.77 22.62
N ALA A 841 -20.94 -6.17 23.46
CA ALA A 841 -21.96 -6.90 24.20
C ALA A 841 -22.95 -7.60 23.26
N SER A 842 -23.49 -6.91 22.25
CA SER A 842 -24.41 -7.53 21.27
C SER A 842 -23.74 -8.66 20.49
N TRP A 843 -22.48 -8.51 20.10
CA TRP A 843 -21.72 -9.56 19.41
C TRP A 843 -21.40 -10.76 20.32
N LEU A 844 -20.91 -10.51 21.53
CA LEU A 844 -20.59 -11.54 22.53
C LEU A 844 -21.84 -12.29 22.99
N PHE A 845 -22.93 -11.59 23.32
CA PHE A 845 -24.18 -12.23 23.73
C PHE A 845 -24.88 -12.94 22.57
N SER A 846 -24.80 -12.47 21.32
CA SER A 846 -25.37 -13.24 20.19
C SER A 846 -24.55 -14.49 19.85
N ASN A 847 -23.21 -14.45 19.96
CA ASN A 847 -22.37 -15.65 19.82
C ASN A 847 -22.54 -16.61 21.01
N GLY A 848 -22.61 -16.10 22.24
CA GLY A 848 -22.86 -16.89 23.44
C GLY A 848 -24.27 -17.52 23.45
N LEU A 849 -25.29 -16.77 23.03
CA LEU A 849 -26.64 -17.29 22.85
C LEU A 849 -26.67 -18.39 21.78
N LEU A 850 -26.01 -18.21 20.63
CA LEU A 850 -25.90 -19.27 19.63
C LEU A 850 -25.23 -20.53 20.21
N ALA A 851 -24.13 -20.38 20.94
CA ALA A 851 -23.45 -21.51 21.58
C ALA A 851 -24.38 -22.25 22.56
N VAL A 852 -25.07 -21.54 23.45
CA VAL A 852 -26.02 -22.11 24.42
C VAL A 852 -27.25 -22.73 23.73
N CYS A 853 -27.78 -22.10 22.68
CA CYS A 853 -28.89 -22.62 21.87
C CYS A 853 -28.55 -23.98 21.25
N ILE A 854 -27.30 -24.18 20.85
CA ILE A 854 -26.83 -25.44 20.31
C ILE A 854 -26.58 -26.47 21.43
N THR A 855 -25.81 -26.14 22.47
CA THR A 855 -25.31 -27.15 23.44
C THR A 855 -26.21 -27.44 24.64
N SER A 856 -27.15 -26.56 25.03
CA SER A 856 -27.89 -26.72 26.28
C SER A 856 -29.06 -27.70 26.19
N GLU A 857 -29.04 -28.78 26.96
CA GLU A 857 -30.12 -29.77 27.02
C GLU A 857 -31.43 -29.18 27.56
N SER A 858 -31.34 -28.32 28.58
CA SER A 858 -32.47 -27.67 29.27
C SER A 858 -33.30 -26.72 28.40
N LEU A 859 -32.92 -26.48 27.14
CA LEU A 859 -33.74 -25.75 26.17
C LEU A 859 -34.92 -26.58 25.63
N SER A 860 -34.89 -27.90 25.78
CA SER A 860 -36.05 -28.77 25.57
C SER A 860 -37.25 -28.34 26.44
N THR A 861 -36.99 -27.92 27.68
CA THR A 861 -37.99 -27.38 28.63
C THR A 861 -38.68 -26.11 28.13
N PHE A 862 -38.08 -25.37 27.19
CA PHE A 862 -38.66 -24.18 26.58
C PHE A 862 -39.43 -24.48 25.28
N GLY A 863 -39.70 -25.76 24.97
CA GLY A 863 -40.51 -26.17 23.82
C GLY A 863 -39.73 -26.31 22.50
N PHE A 864 -38.40 -26.15 22.50
CA PHE A 864 -37.57 -26.48 21.33
C PHE A 864 -37.46 -28.00 21.19
N SER A 865 -38.21 -28.56 20.25
CA SER A 865 -38.57 -29.98 20.12
C SER A 865 -37.45 -30.95 19.67
N SER A 866 -36.18 -30.66 19.97
CA SER A 866 -35.02 -31.46 19.56
C SER A 866 -33.92 -31.48 20.62
N GLN A 867 -33.29 -32.65 20.79
CA GLN A 867 -32.21 -32.86 21.78
C GLN A 867 -30.96 -32.05 21.44
N ALA A 868 -30.11 -31.72 22.43
CA ALA A 868 -28.91 -30.93 22.20
C ALA A 868 -27.97 -31.57 21.15
N THR A 869 -27.82 -32.90 21.19
CA THR A 869 -27.08 -33.70 20.19
C THR A 869 -27.61 -33.47 18.78
N GLU A 870 -28.93 -33.53 18.59
CA GLU A 870 -29.60 -33.36 17.29
C GLU A 870 -29.43 -31.92 16.75
N ARG A 871 -29.60 -30.91 17.62
CA ARG A 871 -29.40 -29.49 17.25
C ARG A 871 -27.94 -29.21 16.89
N THR A 872 -27.00 -29.82 17.63
CA THR A 872 -25.55 -29.75 17.38
C THR A 872 -25.18 -30.39 16.04
N THR A 873 -25.71 -31.57 15.74
CA THR A 873 -25.52 -32.22 14.43
C THR A 873 -26.07 -31.36 13.29
N ARG A 874 -27.31 -30.87 13.39
CA ARG A 874 -27.91 -30.01 12.36
C ARG A 874 -27.17 -28.69 12.15
N PHE A 875 -26.71 -28.05 13.22
CA PHE A 875 -25.91 -26.83 13.13
C PHE A 875 -24.58 -27.08 12.41
N PHE A 876 -23.87 -28.16 12.77
CA PHE A 876 -22.62 -28.51 12.12
C PHE A 876 -22.82 -28.84 10.64
N GLN A 877 -23.86 -29.60 10.28
CA GLN A 877 -24.23 -29.85 8.89
C GLN A 877 -24.53 -28.56 8.11
N ALA A 878 -25.30 -27.63 8.69
CA ALA A 878 -25.60 -26.35 8.06
C ALA A 878 -24.34 -25.49 7.87
N LEU A 879 -23.46 -25.43 8.87
CA LEU A 879 -22.16 -24.75 8.82
C LEU A 879 -21.29 -25.31 7.69
N LEU A 880 -21.20 -26.64 7.57
CA LEU A 880 -20.45 -27.32 6.52
C LEU A 880 -21.04 -27.06 5.12
N TRP A 881 -22.36 -27.18 4.94
CA TRP A 881 -23.03 -26.93 3.65
C TRP A 881 -22.92 -25.47 3.19
N VAL A 882 -23.12 -24.49 4.08
CA VAL A 882 -22.94 -23.06 3.73
C VAL A 882 -21.49 -22.78 3.37
N THR A 883 -20.52 -23.33 4.11
CA THR A 883 -19.09 -23.15 3.81
C THR A 883 -18.72 -23.77 2.47
N ALA A 884 -19.21 -24.98 2.18
CA ALA A 884 -19.00 -25.65 0.89
C ALA A 884 -19.61 -24.86 -0.28
N GLY A 885 -20.83 -24.33 -0.10
CA GLY A 885 -21.52 -23.50 -1.09
C GLY A 885 -20.78 -22.18 -1.38
N LEU A 886 -20.30 -21.49 -0.35
CA LEU A 886 -19.48 -20.27 -0.51
C LEU A 886 -18.18 -20.56 -1.26
N SER A 887 -17.47 -21.65 -0.91
CA SER A 887 -16.25 -22.04 -1.62
C SER A 887 -16.50 -22.47 -3.07
N LEU A 888 -17.63 -23.14 -3.36
CA LEU A 888 -18.03 -23.48 -4.73
C LEU A 888 -18.32 -22.23 -5.56
N ILE A 889 -19.02 -21.23 -5.02
CA ILE A 889 -19.24 -19.94 -5.69
C ILE A 889 -17.91 -19.28 -6.04
N ARG A 890 -16.97 -19.21 -5.08
CA ARG A 890 -15.61 -18.68 -5.29
C ARG A 890 -14.85 -19.43 -6.37
N PHE A 891 -14.93 -20.77 -6.37
CA PHE A 891 -14.27 -21.61 -7.36
C PHE A 891 -14.86 -21.43 -8.77
N LEU A 892 -16.19 -21.38 -8.92
CA LEU A 892 -16.84 -21.10 -10.21
C LEU A 892 -16.45 -19.73 -10.76
N GLY A 893 -16.35 -18.70 -9.90
CA GLY A 893 -15.82 -17.39 -10.26
C GLY A 893 -14.36 -17.43 -10.71
N CYS A 894 -13.51 -18.21 -10.04
CA CYS A 894 -12.13 -18.46 -10.46
C CYS A 894 -12.06 -19.13 -11.84
N CYS A 895 -12.85 -20.19 -12.07
CA CYS A 895 -12.89 -20.89 -13.36
C CYS A 895 -13.33 -19.96 -14.50
N TRP A 896 -14.39 -19.16 -14.30
CA TRP A 896 -14.85 -18.19 -15.30
C TRP A 896 -13.82 -17.10 -15.56
N PHE A 897 -13.21 -16.53 -14.52
CA PHE A 897 -12.14 -15.54 -14.67
C PHE A 897 -10.94 -16.08 -15.45
N LEU A 898 -10.45 -17.27 -15.10
CA LEU A 898 -9.32 -17.90 -15.79
C LEU A 898 -9.66 -18.24 -17.24
N GLY A 899 -10.86 -18.77 -17.50
CA GLY A 899 -11.35 -19.03 -18.87
C GLY A 899 -11.45 -17.75 -19.69
N LYS A 900 -12.07 -16.70 -19.15
CA LYS A 900 -12.15 -15.37 -19.78
C LYS A 900 -10.76 -14.79 -20.04
N SER A 901 -9.86 -14.80 -19.06
CA SER A 901 -8.49 -14.29 -19.22
C SER A 901 -7.68 -15.07 -20.26
N GLY A 902 -7.84 -16.40 -20.31
CA GLY A 902 -7.20 -17.25 -21.31
C GLY A 902 -7.68 -16.93 -22.72
N ILE A 903 -9.01 -16.90 -22.95
CA ILE A 903 -9.62 -16.58 -24.24
C ILE A 903 -9.28 -15.15 -24.67
N MET A 904 -9.42 -14.16 -23.78
CA MET A 904 -9.12 -12.75 -24.08
C MET A 904 -7.63 -12.52 -24.38
N CYS A 905 -6.72 -13.37 -23.88
CA CYS A 905 -5.29 -13.30 -24.25
C CYS A 905 -5.05 -13.51 -25.75
N CYS A 906 -5.96 -14.20 -26.45
CA CYS A 906 -5.90 -14.41 -27.90
C CYS A 906 -6.49 -13.25 -28.73
N PHE A 907 -7.27 -12.36 -28.11
CA PHE A 907 -8.01 -11.28 -28.80
C PHE A 907 -7.65 -9.85 -28.34
N ALA A 908 -6.94 -9.71 -27.22
CA ALA A 908 -6.49 -8.43 -26.71
C ALA A 908 -5.47 -7.78 -27.66
N ARG A 909 -5.59 -6.46 -27.86
CA ARG A 909 -4.58 -5.67 -28.57
C ARG A 909 -3.38 -5.44 -27.63
N ARG A 910 -2.19 -5.82 -28.10
CA ARG A 910 -0.87 -5.66 -27.47
C ARG A 910 0.06 -4.93 -28.43
#